data_AF-A0A914JXT4-F1
#
_entry.id   AF-A0A914JXT4-F1
#
_cell.length_a   1.000
_cell.length_b   1.000
_cell.length_c   1.000
_cell.angle_alpha   90.00
_cell.angle_beta   90.00
_cell.angle_gamma   90.00
#
_symmetry.space_group_name_H-M   'P 1'
#
loop_
_entity.id
_entity.type
_entity.pdbx_description
1 polymer ?
#
loop_
_entity_poly.entity_id
_entity_poly.type
_entity_poly.pdbx_seq_one_letter_code
_entity_poly.pdbx_strand_id
1 'polypeptide(L)'
;MGKPKQPKTSKELEEIKEKRRKTIEVKKNKTRMAKANEAKKKKKIEQTVYETVPDLQRQLQQSEQDQEALKKQMEEQLSAIETQTIPNLVQKLEMTTFELENSKMELQNSKMELENTKLQYDIFKMESEEQLSIAREEIEKLKKQLENKSSRIDDLVKTLKNVKRRKSGTKVKHHLKSYFELSKEAKIDCQNDMKTLIETRFQKFTSDELRQLLIDTFPMLNTALKSLSPEETYQYQNELNLTSKAMDKARNLHKQLGFNPFSPKNQVTAFRKSITFQTIGIEGDVPVRMLTNIREIINQRIAVQISNENFQHLTENKYFIGLSIDRGGEYILFTISLGSCRNINSPKSMILIGLMKGKENRENLQLFENLYQQLKELKSIIVDQEETEVIQFLNCDLKMDKLLLGLRSGHSKNPCVVCEDDAEGIFKCYKETTGKLRNYEVQNAEISQDLPALIDWIPANRVCVPFLHTLLGIVPKILNELKLELMKKEQIDIVDYSYTEEEQDEIDRILTKIEEIQSLHDEWLNFYNAQNHEEDEERSSTSCDSDVCIGKLKNATIPKRVPRKSYKILDVVKSKKKFFHTICQTLSSDSLKKFKQKEFVPTLYGIEEIETTVLAEIKQAETEGEDVLMQLN
;
A
#
# COMPACT_ATOMS: atom_id res chain seq x y z
N MET A 1 43.62 -93.64 49.89
CA MET A 1 44.00 -94.98 49.42
C MET A 1 42.92 -95.47 48.43
N GLY A 2 43.10 -95.21 47.14
CA GLY A 2 42.12 -95.59 46.11
C GLY A 2 42.40 -97.01 45.61
N LYS A 3 41.42 -97.91 45.78
CA LYS A 3 41.49 -99.34 45.44
C LYS A 3 42.06 -99.58 44.02
N PRO A 4 42.90 -100.62 43.81
CA PRO A 4 43.41 -100.97 42.50
C PRO A 4 42.26 -101.39 41.57
N LYS A 5 42.12 -100.70 40.44
CA LYS A 5 41.16 -101.09 39.40
C LYS A 5 41.61 -102.43 38.83
N GLN A 6 40.70 -103.41 38.89
CA GLN A 6 40.88 -104.74 38.28
C GLN A 6 41.26 -104.61 36.80
N PRO A 7 42.11 -105.52 36.28
CA PRO A 7 42.51 -105.52 34.88
C PRO A 7 41.28 -105.65 33.99
N LYS A 8 41.05 -104.65 33.14
CA LYS A 8 40.00 -104.66 32.14
C LYS A 8 40.12 -105.93 31.30
N THR A 9 39.03 -106.66 31.18
CA THR A 9 39.01 -107.91 30.42
C THR A 9 39.34 -107.63 28.95
N SER A 10 39.91 -108.61 28.24
CA SER A 10 40.30 -108.48 26.82
C SER A 10 39.20 -107.90 25.92
N LYS A 11 37.93 -108.06 26.31
CA LYS A 11 36.75 -107.55 25.60
C LYS A 11 36.57 -106.03 25.77
N GLU A 12 36.82 -105.49 26.96
CA GLU A 12 36.74 -104.05 27.23
C GLU A 12 37.89 -103.27 26.58
N LEU A 13 39.06 -103.89 26.42
CA LEU A 13 40.19 -103.27 25.73
C LEU A 13 39.94 -103.14 24.22
N GLU A 14 39.29 -104.11 23.60
CA GLU A 14 38.89 -104.04 22.19
C GLU A 14 37.76 -103.03 21.96
N GLU A 15 36.76 -102.92 22.84
CA GLU A 15 35.75 -101.86 22.73
C GLU A 15 36.34 -100.44 22.84
N ILE A 16 37.36 -100.25 23.67
CA ILE A 16 38.05 -98.96 23.78
C ILE A 16 38.87 -98.66 22.53
N LYS A 17 39.53 -99.66 21.93
CA LYS A 17 40.25 -99.51 20.66
C LYS A 17 39.29 -99.20 19.51
N GLU A 18 38.15 -99.90 19.44
CA GLU A 18 37.07 -99.68 18.47
C GLU A 18 36.51 -98.24 18.60
N LYS A 19 36.18 -97.78 19.82
CA LYS A 19 35.70 -96.42 20.08
C LYS A 19 36.75 -95.36 19.72
N ARG A 20 38.04 -95.62 20.01
CA ARG A 20 39.14 -94.73 19.60
C ARG A 20 39.30 -94.68 18.08
N ARG A 21 39.20 -95.82 17.38
CA ARG A 21 39.23 -95.87 15.90
C ARG A 21 38.09 -95.04 15.30
N LYS A 22 36.85 -95.24 15.77
CA LYS A 22 35.68 -94.46 15.33
C LYS A 22 35.82 -92.97 15.61
N THR A 23 36.37 -92.59 16.77
CA THR A 23 36.60 -91.17 17.11
C THR A 23 37.69 -90.53 16.22
N ILE A 24 38.78 -91.24 15.95
CA ILE A 24 39.85 -90.78 15.06
C ILE A 24 39.32 -90.62 13.63
N GLU A 25 38.47 -91.54 13.17
CA GLU A 25 37.87 -91.49 11.85
C GLU A 25 36.88 -90.32 11.69
N VAL A 26 36.05 -90.07 12.70
CA VAL A 26 35.17 -88.88 12.73
C VAL A 26 35.99 -87.58 12.72
N LYS A 27 37.09 -87.51 13.49
CA LYS A 27 37.98 -86.33 13.47
C LYS A 27 38.64 -86.14 12.10
N LYS A 28 39.14 -87.21 11.49
CA LYS A 28 39.72 -87.16 10.13
C LYS A 28 38.69 -86.71 9.09
N ASN A 29 37.45 -87.19 9.17
CA ASN A 29 36.38 -86.78 8.27
C ASN A 29 35.97 -85.31 8.48
N LYS A 30 35.90 -84.84 9.74
CA LYS A 30 35.67 -83.41 10.03
C LYS A 30 36.79 -82.53 9.48
N THR A 31 38.05 -82.91 9.63
CA THR A 31 39.18 -82.16 9.05
C THR A 31 39.16 -82.17 7.52
N ARG A 32 38.79 -83.28 6.89
CA ARG A 32 38.61 -83.36 5.42
C ARG A 32 37.48 -82.46 4.93
N MET A 33 36.35 -82.44 5.63
CA MET A 33 35.23 -81.54 5.31
C MET A 33 35.59 -80.07 5.50
N ALA A 34 36.32 -79.72 6.57
CA ALA A 34 36.78 -78.36 6.82
C ALA A 34 37.72 -77.88 5.69
N LYS A 35 38.72 -78.69 5.31
CA LYS A 35 39.63 -78.39 4.19
C LYS A 35 38.90 -78.28 2.85
N ALA A 36 37.90 -79.14 2.60
CA ALA A 36 37.08 -79.06 1.40
C ALA A 36 36.21 -77.80 1.34
N ASN A 37 35.65 -77.38 2.49
CA ASN A 37 34.87 -76.15 2.59
C ASN A 37 35.75 -74.90 2.44
N GLU A 38 36.96 -74.92 2.99
CA GLU A 38 37.94 -73.85 2.83
C GLU A 38 38.39 -73.71 1.37
N ALA A 39 38.66 -74.83 0.68
CA ALA A 39 38.95 -74.84 -0.75
C ALA A 39 37.78 -74.32 -1.60
N LYS A 40 36.53 -74.69 -1.26
CA LYS A 40 35.33 -74.17 -1.92
C LYS A 40 35.16 -72.66 -1.70
N LYS A 41 35.42 -72.17 -0.48
CA LYS A 41 35.39 -70.73 -0.17
C LYS A 41 36.46 -69.97 -0.96
N LYS A 42 37.69 -70.49 -1.01
CA LYS A 42 38.79 -69.89 -1.75
C LYS A 42 38.46 -69.79 -3.25
N LYS A 43 37.95 -70.87 -3.85
CA LYS A 43 37.54 -70.88 -5.26
C LYS A 43 36.40 -69.91 -5.55
N LYS A 44 35.43 -69.77 -4.62
CA LYS A 44 34.33 -68.79 -4.74
C LYS A 44 34.86 -67.36 -4.68
N ILE A 45 35.80 -67.07 -3.78
CA ILE A 45 36.43 -65.73 -3.68
C ILE A 45 37.23 -65.41 -4.94
N GLU A 46 38.05 -66.35 -5.43
CA GLU A 46 38.81 -66.18 -6.68
C GLU A 46 37.89 -65.91 -7.87
N GLN A 47 36.77 -66.64 -7.97
CA GLN A 47 35.78 -66.41 -9.01
C GLN A 47 35.12 -65.03 -8.88
N THR A 48 34.70 -64.62 -7.68
CA THR A 48 34.11 -63.30 -7.47
C THR A 48 35.11 -62.19 -7.80
N VAL A 49 36.38 -62.32 -7.40
CA VAL A 49 37.43 -61.33 -7.73
C VAL A 49 37.67 -61.26 -9.24
N TYR A 50 37.69 -62.40 -9.92
CA TYR A 50 37.87 -62.46 -11.37
C TYR A 50 36.70 -61.81 -12.13
N GLU A 51 35.47 -61.97 -11.61
CA GLU A 51 34.27 -61.41 -12.22
C GLU A 51 34.10 -59.91 -11.91
N THR A 52 34.35 -59.45 -10.68
CA THR A 52 34.02 -58.07 -10.25
C THR A 52 35.11 -57.05 -10.51
N VAL A 53 36.39 -57.43 -10.46
CA VAL A 53 37.49 -56.47 -10.65
C VAL A 53 37.48 -55.80 -12.04
N PRO A 54 37.26 -56.53 -13.15
CA PRO A 54 37.20 -55.90 -14.48
C PRO A 54 36.02 -54.94 -14.66
N ASP A 55 34.89 -55.20 -13.99
CA ASP A 55 33.73 -54.31 -14.00
C ASP A 55 34.01 -53.02 -13.23
N LEU A 56 34.63 -53.12 -12.05
CA LEU A 56 35.04 -51.95 -11.27
C LEU A 56 36.11 -51.12 -11.99
N GLN A 57 37.04 -51.75 -12.71
CA GLN A 57 38.02 -51.04 -13.54
C GLN A 57 37.35 -50.29 -14.70
N ARG A 58 36.34 -50.88 -15.35
CA ARG A 58 35.56 -50.19 -16.38
C ARG A 58 34.76 -49.01 -15.82
N GLN A 59 34.15 -49.17 -14.65
CA GLN A 59 33.44 -48.08 -13.98
C GLN A 59 34.36 -46.93 -13.60
N LEU A 60 35.57 -47.23 -13.10
CA LEU A 60 36.56 -46.21 -12.78
C LEU A 60 37.00 -45.44 -14.02
N GLN A 61 37.32 -46.14 -15.13
CA GLN A 61 37.70 -45.50 -16.39
C GLN A 61 36.58 -44.62 -16.96
N GLN A 62 35.32 -45.07 -16.88
CA GLN A 62 34.18 -44.27 -17.32
C GLN A 62 34.05 -43.01 -16.46
N SER A 63 34.17 -43.15 -15.14
CA SER A 63 34.11 -42.00 -14.22
C SER A 63 35.22 -40.98 -14.47
N GLU A 64 36.43 -41.41 -14.84
CA GLU A 64 37.52 -40.50 -15.20
C GLU A 64 37.23 -39.74 -16.51
N GLN A 65 36.65 -40.42 -17.51
CA GLN A 65 36.24 -39.79 -18.77
C GLN A 65 35.12 -38.77 -18.57
N ASP A 66 34.13 -39.11 -17.74
CA ASP A 66 33.01 -38.22 -17.43
C ASP A 66 33.50 -36.96 -16.67
N GLN A 67 34.46 -37.12 -15.76
CA GLN A 67 35.09 -35.99 -15.06
C GLN A 67 35.86 -35.05 -16.00
N GLU A 68 36.62 -35.61 -16.95
CA GLU A 68 37.36 -34.81 -17.92
C GLU A 68 36.42 -34.07 -18.90
N ALA A 69 35.33 -34.74 -19.33
CA ALA A 69 34.30 -34.11 -20.16
C ALA A 69 33.61 -32.95 -19.44
N LEU A 70 33.26 -33.14 -18.17
CA LEU A 70 32.66 -32.09 -17.33
C LEU A 70 33.61 -30.91 -17.15
N LYS A 71 34.89 -31.17 -16.89
CA LYS A 71 35.91 -30.13 -16.75
C LYS A 71 36.03 -29.29 -18.03
N LYS A 72 36.08 -29.95 -19.20
CA LYS A 72 36.12 -29.26 -20.49
C LYS A 72 34.86 -28.40 -20.74
N GLN A 73 33.68 -28.91 -20.38
CA GLN A 73 32.44 -28.14 -20.47
C GLN A 73 32.47 -26.89 -19.58
N MET A 74 33.01 -26.99 -18.37
CA MET A 74 33.16 -25.85 -17.47
C MET A 74 34.16 -24.81 -18.02
N GLU A 75 35.27 -25.25 -18.60
CA GLU A 75 36.25 -24.35 -19.24
C GLU A 75 35.65 -23.60 -20.44
N GLU A 76 34.83 -24.26 -21.26
CA GLU A 76 34.09 -23.62 -22.36
C GLU A 76 33.07 -22.58 -21.86
N GLN A 77 32.35 -22.89 -20.78
CA GLN A 77 31.41 -21.95 -20.15
C GLN A 77 32.13 -20.73 -19.55
N LEU A 78 33.25 -20.93 -18.86
CA LEU A 78 34.06 -19.83 -18.32
C LEU A 78 34.59 -18.93 -19.44
N SER A 79 35.09 -19.53 -20.53
CA SER A 79 35.55 -18.77 -21.69
C SER A 79 34.41 -17.95 -22.34
N ALA A 80 33.19 -18.50 -22.44
CA ALA A 80 32.03 -17.77 -22.94
C ALA A 80 31.64 -16.59 -22.04
N ILE A 81 31.69 -16.78 -20.71
CA ILE A 81 31.42 -15.70 -19.74
C ILE A 81 32.46 -14.57 -19.87
N GLU A 82 33.74 -14.93 -19.97
CA GLU A 82 34.84 -13.96 -20.10
C GLU A 82 34.78 -13.18 -21.41
N THR A 83 34.44 -13.84 -22.52
CA THR A 83 34.50 -13.24 -23.86
C THR A 83 33.22 -12.52 -24.28
N GLN A 84 32.06 -12.88 -23.74
CA GLN A 84 30.77 -12.30 -24.16
C GLN A 84 30.07 -11.56 -23.03
N THR A 85 29.91 -12.19 -21.86
CA THR A 85 29.09 -11.64 -20.78
C THR A 85 29.75 -10.43 -20.15
N ILE A 86 31.04 -10.51 -19.81
CA ILE A 86 31.77 -9.41 -19.18
C ILE A 86 31.81 -8.16 -20.08
N PRO A 87 32.21 -8.24 -21.37
CA PRO A 87 32.21 -7.07 -22.26
C PRO A 87 30.84 -6.42 -22.42
N ASN A 88 29.77 -7.22 -22.52
CA ASN A 88 28.41 -6.70 -22.63
C ASN A 88 27.97 -5.96 -21.35
N LEU A 89 28.36 -6.44 -20.17
CA LEU A 89 28.07 -5.77 -18.90
C LEU A 89 28.87 -4.46 -18.77
N VAL A 90 30.15 -4.46 -19.18
CA VAL A 90 30.98 -3.25 -19.21
C VAL A 90 30.36 -2.20 -20.14
N GLN A 91 29.95 -2.59 -21.34
CA GLN A 91 29.30 -1.68 -22.30
C GLN A 91 27.98 -1.11 -21.74
N LYS A 92 27.15 -1.95 -21.10
CA LYS A 92 25.92 -1.47 -20.45
C LYS A 92 26.22 -0.47 -19.34
N LEU A 93 27.25 -0.73 -18.52
CA LEU A 93 27.64 0.16 -17.44
C LEU A 93 28.18 1.50 -17.97
N GLU A 94 28.92 1.50 -19.06
CA GLU A 94 29.35 2.72 -19.76
C GLU A 94 28.16 3.53 -20.30
N MET A 95 27.16 2.87 -20.89
CA MET A 95 25.94 3.53 -21.36
C MET A 95 25.15 4.17 -20.22
N THR A 96 24.95 3.44 -19.11
CA THR A 96 24.24 3.98 -17.94
C THR A 96 25.01 5.12 -17.29
N THR A 97 26.34 5.07 -17.27
CA THR A 97 27.19 6.18 -16.79
C THR A 97 27.01 7.43 -17.66
N PHE A 98 26.95 7.25 -18.98
CA PHE A 98 26.69 8.35 -19.92
C PHE A 98 25.29 8.95 -19.74
N GLU A 99 24.24 8.13 -19.61
CA GLU A 99 22.86 8.57 -19.35
C GLU A 99 22.75 9.35 -18.03
N LEU A 100 23.49 8.93 -17.00
CA LEU A 100 23.55 9.62 -15.71
C LEU A 100 24.20 11.00 -15.84
N GLU A 101 25.31 11.12 -16.57
CA GLU A 101 25.95 12.42 -16.81
C GLU A 101 25.04 13.35 -17.62
N ASN A 102 24.29 12.82 -18.60
CA ASN A 102 23.30 13.60 -19.35
C ASN A 102 22.16 14.11 -18.45
N SER A 103 21.60 13.24 -17.61
CA SER A 103 20.55 13.59 -16.64
C SER A 103 21.03 14.67 -15.65
N LYS A 104 22.30 14.61 -15.24
CA LYS A 104 22.92 15.62 -14.36
C LYS A 104 23.04 16.99 -15.06
N MET A 105 23.36 17.01 -16.36
CA MET A 105 23.36 18.25 -17.14
C MET A 105 21.96 18.84 -17.29
N GLU A 106 20.94 18.00 -17.55
CA GLU A 106 19.54 18.42 -17.64
C GLU A 106 19.02 19.00 -16.31
N LEU A 107 19.41 18.40 -15.18
CA LEU A 107 19.11 18.93 -13.85
C LEU A 107 19.75 20.31 -13.62
N GLN A 108 21.00 20.48 -14.06
CA GLN A 108 21.70 21.76 -13.94
C GLN A 108 21.04 22.85 -14.80
N ASN A 109 20.59 22.52 -16.01
CA ASN A 109 19.82 23.43 -16.86
C ASN A 109 18.48 23.81 -16.21
N SER A 110 17.74 22.84 -15.69
CA SER A 110 16.47 23.08 -14.99
C SER A 110 16.65 24.00 -13.76
N LYS A 111 17.76 23.85 -13.03
CA LYS A 111 18.11 24.72 -11.91
C LYS A 111 18.35 26.17 -12.35
N MET A 112 19.03 26.38 -13.48
CA MET A 112 19.23 27.73 -14.04
C MET A 112 17.93 28.35 -14.53
N GLU A 113 17.05 27.57 -15.16
CA GLU A 113 15.72 28.04 -15.59
C GLU A 113 14.84 28.46 -14.41
N LEU A 114 14.89 27.71 -13.30
CA LEU A 114 14.20 28.07 -12.06
C LEU A 114 14.73 29.38 -11.47
N GLU A 115 16.04 29.59 -11.48
CA GLU A 115 16.67 30.82 -11.01
C GLU A 115 16.29 32.03 -11.88
N ASN A 116 16.27 31.87 -13.20
CA ASN A 116 15.77 32.89 -14.12
C ASN A 116 14.29 33.22 -13.88
N THR A 117 13.46 32.21 -13.61
CA THR A 117 12.04 32.41 -13.32
C THR A 117 11.84 33.18 -12.01
N LYS A 118 12.65 32.90 -10.98
CA LYS A 118 12.65 33.65 -9.72
C LYS A 118 13.01 35.12 -9.94
N LEU A 119 14.05 35.40 -10.75
CA LEU A 119 14.44 36.77 -11.08
C LEU A 119 13.33 37.52 -11.83
N GLN A 120 12.66 36.86 -12.79
CA GLN A 120 11.51 37.44 -13.50
C GLN A 120 10.35 37.75 -12.54
N TYR A 121 10.06 36.87 -11.59
CA TYR A 121 9.05 37.09 -10.57
C TYR A 121 9.38 38.30 -9.68
N ASP A 122 10.64 38.43 -9.25
CA ASP A 122 11.07 39.57 -8.42
C ASP A 122 10.97 40.91 -9.17
N ILE A 123 11.33 40.94 -10.46
CA ILE A 123 11.14 42.11 -11.32
C ILE A 123 9.65 42.48 -11.39
N PHE A 124 8.79 41.51 -11.70
CA PHE A 124 7.35 41.72 -11.79
C PHE A 124 6.74 42.22 -10.47
N LYS A 125 7.21 41.69 -9.34
CA LYS A 125 6.79 42.12 -8.00
C LYS A 125 7.16 43.59 -7.75
N MET A 126 8.39 43.99 -8.08
CA MET A 126 8.83 45.39 -7.94
C MET A 126 8.00 46.34 -8.82
N GLU A 127 7.76 45.98 -10.08
CA GLU A 127 6.92 46.79 -10.99
C GLU A 127 5.48 46.93 -10.46
N SER A 128 4.92 45.86 -9.90
CA SER A 128 3.58 45.88 -9.31
C SER A 128 3.51 46.77 -8.05
N GLU A 129 4.53 46.72 -7.20
CA GLU A 129 4.63 47.58 -6.01
C GLU A 129 4.76 49.06 -6.39
N GLU A 130 5.51 49.38 -7.44
CA GLU A 130 5.64 50.73 -7.98
C GLU A 130 4.28 51.24 -8.52
N GLN A 131 3.58 50.43 -9.33
CA GLN A 131 2.25 50.80 -9.83
C GLN A 131 1.23 51.03 -8.70
N LEU A 132 1.26 50.21 -7.65
CA LEU A 132 0.43 50.40 -6.46
C LEU A 132 0.78 51.69 -5.71
N SER A 133 2.05 52.07 -5.65
CA SER A 133 2.49 53.34 -5.07
C SER A 133 1.92 54.53 -5.84
N ILE A 134 2.04 54.52 -7.17
CA ILE A 134 1.48 55.56 -8.06
C ILE A 134 -0.04 55.67 -7.87
N ALA A 135 -0.76 54.54 -7.86
CA ALA A 135 -2.20 54.53 -7.67
C ALA A 135 -2.62 55.10 -6.30
N ARG A 136 -1.86 54.81 -5.23
CA ARG A 136 -2.10 55.37 -3.89
C ARG A 136 -1.93 56.89 -3.88
N GLU A 137 -0.91 57.43 -4.54
CA GLU A 137 -0.71 58.87 -4.66
C GLU A 137 -1.84 59.55 -5.44
N GLU A 138 -2.33 58.94 -6.52
CA GLU A 138 -3.48 59.46 -7.27
C GLU A 138 -4.76 59.49 -6.44
N ILE A 139 -5.04 58.41 -5.69
CA ILE A 139 -6.18 58.34 -4.77
C ILE A 139 -6.09 59.48 -3.72
N GLU A 140 -4.91 59.73 -3.18
CA GLU A 140 -4.71 60.78 -2.18
C GLU A 140 -4.91 62.19 -2.77
N LYS A 141 -4.46 62.43 -4.01
CA LYS A 141 -4.75 63.66 -4.76
C LYS A 141 -6.26 63.85 -4.96
N LEU A 142 -6.98 62.80 -5.34
CA LEU A 142 -8.43 62.85 -5.53
C LEU A 142 -9.20 63.10 -4.22
N LYS A 143 -8.77 62.49 -3.12
CA LYS A 143 -9.34 62.74 -1.78
C LYS A 143 -9.23 64.22 -1.39
N LYS A 144 -8.06 64.83 -1.56
CA LYS A 144 -7.85 66.26 -1.28
C LYS A 144 -8.74 67.17 -2.16
N GLN A 145 -8.90 66.83 -3.43
CA GLN A 145 -9.82 67.56 -4.32
C GLN A 145 -11.28 67.45 -3.87
N LEU A 146 -11.69 66.27 -3.41
CA LEU A 146 -13.03 66.03 -2.89
C LEU A 146 -13.29 66.84 -1.61
N GLU A 147 -12.33 66.86 -0.69
CA GLU A 147 -12.41 67.63 0.55
C GLU A 147 -12.53 69.14 0.29
N ASN A 148 -11.75 69.68 -0.67
CA ASN A 148 -11.86 71.07 -1.12
C ASN A 148 -13.23 71.40 -1.75
N LYS A 149 -13.83 70.46 -2.48
CA LYS A 149 -15.19 70.64 -3.01
C LYS A 149 -16.23 70.59 -1.90
N SER A 150 -16.06 69.71 -0.91
CA SER A 150 -16.94 69.58 0.25
C SER A 150 -16.98 70.87 1.07
N SER A 151 -15.82 71.45 1.40
CA SER A 151 -15.75 72.70 2.17
C SER A 151 -16.44 73.87 1.44
N ARG A 152 -16.27 73.93 0.11
CA ARG A 152 -16.95 74.94 -0.73
C ARG A 152 -18.48 74.76 -0.74
N ILE A 153 -18.98 73.53 -0.70
CA ILE A 153 -20.41 73.25 -0.54
C ILE A 153 -20.90 73.76 0.83
N ASP A 154 -20.16 73.49 1.91
CA ASP A 154 -20.53 73.95 3.25
C ASP A 154 -20.63 75.48 3.35
N ASP A 155 -19.71 76.20 2.70
CA ASP A 155 -19.73 77.66 2.67
C ASP A 155 -20.90 78.22 1.83
N LEU A 156 -21.27 77.56 0.74
CA LEU A 156 -22.49 77.88 -0.01
C LEU A 156 -23.74 77.65 0.86
N VAL A 157 -23.80 76.54 1.60
CA VAL A 157 -24.89 76.24 2.52
C VAL A 157 -25.00 77.30 3.63
N LYS A 158 -23.88 77.76 4.21
CA LYS A 158 -23.87 78.86 5.20
C LYS A 158 -24.39 80.16 4.60
N THR A 159 -23.92 80.52 3.40
CA THR A 159 -24.38 81.71 2.67
C THR A 159 -25.88 81.68 2.42
N LEU A 160 -26.41 80.54 1.97
CA LEU A 160 -27.85 80.34 1.74
C LEU A 160 -28.68 80.48 3.03
N LYS A 161 -28.21 79.92 4.16
CA LYS A 161 -28.87 80.09 5.46
C LYS A 161 -28.93 81.56 5.88
N ASN A 162 -27.88 82.34 5.61
CA ASN A 162 -27.85 83.78 5.89
C ASN A 162 -28.81 84.58 5.00
N VAL A 163 -28.92 84.24 3.71
CA VAL A 163 -29.91 84.83 2.79
C VAL A 163 -31.34 84.52 3.26
N LYS A 164 -31.61 83.29 3.71
CA LYS A 164 -32.91 82.88 4.25
C LYS A 164 -33.30 83.69 5.50
N ARG A 165 -32.34 84.00 6.38
CA ARG A 165 -32.57 84.84 7.58
C ARG A 165 -32.87 86.30 7.25
N ARG A 166 -32.35 86.84 6.13
CA ARG A 166 -32.58 88.23 5.70
C ARG A 166 -33.91 88.46 4.97
N LYS A 167 -34.63 87.40 4.57
CA LYS A 167 -35.91 87.48 3.83
C LYS A 167 -37.10 86.93 4.63
N SER A 168 -37.12 87.10 5.94
CA SER A 168 -38.26 86.76 6.83
C SER A 168 -39.42 87.77 6.76
N GLY A 169 -39.50 88.56 5.69
CA GLY A 169 -40.69 89.31 5.28
C GLY A 169 -41.02 88.95 3.84
N THR A 170 -42.27 88.51 3.62
CA THR A 170 -42.93 88.18 2.32
C THR A 170 -42.54 86.88 1.58
N LYS A 171 -43.54 85.97 1.53
CA LYS A 171 -43.80 84.89 0.54
C LYS A 171 -42.59 84.24 -0.18
N VAL A 172 -41.81 83.44 0.55
CA VAL A 172 -40.78 82.54 -0.04
C VAL A 172 -41.17 81.06 0.15
N LYS A 173 -42.39 80.67 -0.27
CA LYS A 173 -42.81 79.25 -0.29
C LYS A 173 -42.60 78.58 -1.65
N HIS A 174 -42.45 79.34 -2.74
CA HIS A 174 -42.37 78.77 -4.09
C HIS A 174 -40.94 78.48 -4.60
N HIS A 175 -39.91 79.15 -4.09
CA HIS A 175 -38.51 78.96 -4.54
C HIS A 175 -37.73 77.87 -3.81
N LEU A 176 -38.20 77.37 -2.68
CA LEU A 176 -37.55 76.27 -1.96
C LEU A 176 -37.83 74.89 -2.60
N LYS A 177 -38.88 74.77 -3.42
CA LYS A 177 -39.22 73.52 -4.12
C LYS A 177 -38.28 73.26 -5.30
N SER A 178 -37.92 74.27 -6.09
CA SER A 178 -36.97 74.09 -7.21
C SER A 178 -35.53 73.81 -6.73
N TYR A 179 -35.15 74.20 -5.52
CA TYR A 179 -33.81 73.93 -4.98
C TYR A 179 -33.62 72.51 -4.43
N PHE A 180 -34.69 71.86 -3.94
CA PHE A 180 -34.65 70.44 -3.58
C PHE A 180 -34.63 69.53 -4.81
N GLU A 181 -35.18 69.98 -5.94
CA GLU A 181 -35.06 69.31 -7.24
C GLU A 181 -33.64 69.46 -7.80
N LEU A 182 -33.02 70.65 -7.72
CA LEU A 182 -31.61 70.88 -8.06
C LEU A 182 -30.63 70.02 -7.23
N SER A 183 -30.96 69.67 -5.98
CA SER A 183 -30.11 68.78 -5.16
C SER A 183 -30.26 67.30 -5.51
N LYS A 184 -31.37 66.90 -6.14
CA LYS A 184 -31.55 65.56 -6.69
C LYS A 184 -30.86 65.44 -8.03
N GLU A 185 -30.99 66.45 -8.89
CA GLU A 185 -30.30 66.55 -10.18
C GLU A 185 -28.78 66.57 -9.97
N ALA A 186 -28.25 67.39 -9.06
CA ALA A 186 -26.81 67.39 -8.76
C ALA A 186 -26.30 66.06 -8.16
N LYS A 187 -27.15 65.30 -7.46
CA LYS A 187 -26.81 63.95 -6.99
C LYS A 187 -26.79 62.93 -8.13
N ILE A 188 -27.76 63.02 -9.04
CA ILE A 188 -27.86 62.19 -10.24
C ILE A 188 -26.70 62.50 -11.18
N ASP A 189 -26.35 63.77 -11.37
CA ASP A 189 -25.22 64.20 -12.18
C ASP A 189 -23.90 63.73 -11.56
N CYS A 190 -23.73 63.83 -10.24
CA CYS A 190 -22.52 63.29 -9.59
C CYS A 190 -22.44 61.75 -9.68
N GLN A 191 -23.58 61.04 -9.63
CA GLN A 191 -23.65 59.59 -9.85
C GLN A 191 -23.38 59.23 -11.32
N ASN A 192 -23.88 60.01 -12.26
CA ASN A 192 -23.66 59.84 -13.69
C ASN A 192 -22.23 60.17 -14.07
N ASP A 193 -21.62 61.20 -13.48
CA ASP A 193 -20.22 61.55 -13.67
C ASP A 193 -19.32 60.47 -13.07
N MET A 194 -19.66 59.90 -11.91
CA MET A 194 -18.88 58.81 -11.32
C MET A 194 -19.04 57.50 -12.11
N LYS A 195 -20.26 57.21 -12.60
CA LYS A 195 -20.54 56.11 -13.52
C LYS A 195 -19.81 56.30 -14.85
N THR A 196 -19.82 57.50 -15.41
CA THR A 196 -19.10 57.86 -16.64
C THR A 196 -17.60 57.83 -16.40
N LEU A 197 -17.08 58.23 -15.24
CA LEU A 197 -15.64 58.14 -14.92
C LEU A 197 -15.20 56.67 -14.83
N ILE A 198 -16.02 55.81 -14.20
CA ILE A 198 -15.79 54.35 -14.15
C ILE A 198 -15.89 53.77 -15.55
N GLU A 199 -16.94 54.10 -16.31
CA GLU A 199 -17.14 53.62 -17.68
C GLU A 199 -16.01 54.13 -18.59
N THR A 200 -15.65 55.40 -18.61
CA THR A 200 -14.63 55.93 -19.54
C THR A 200 -13.20 55.51 -19.18
N ARG A 201 -12.87 55.29 -17.90
CA ARG A 201 -11.53 54.79 -17.50
C ARG A 201 -11.42 53.26 -17.51
N PHE A 202 -12.50 52.52 -17.27
CA PHE A 202 -12.50 51.06 -17.33
C PHE A 202 -13.00 50.48 -18.66
N GLN A 203 -13.69 51.23 -19.53
CA GLN A 203 -14.08 50.80 -20.90
C GLN A 203 -12.89 50.56 -21.83
N LYS A 204 -11.70 51.05 -21.48
CA LYS A 204 -10.47 50.71 -22.21
C LYS A 204 -10.08 49.23 -22.05
N PHE A 205 -10.70 48.53 -21.10
CA PHE A 205 -10.72 47.10 -21.04
C PHE A 205 -12.18 46.66 -21.16
N THR A 206 -12.63 46.32 -22.36
CA THR A 206 -13.89 45.57 -22.46
C THR A 206 -13.79 44.34 -21.55
N SER A 207 -14.91 43.87 -20.97
CA SER A 207 -14.87 42.66 -20.14
C SER A 207 -14.22 41.49 -20.85
N ASP A 208 -14.28 41.48 -22.18
CA ASP A 208 -13.71 40.47 -23.05
C ASP A 208 -12.21 40.68 -23.28
N GLU A 209 -11.71 41.91 -23.43
CA GLU A 209 -10.26 42.18 -23.48
C GLU A 209 -9.59 42.00 -22.12
N LEU A 210 -10.22 42.39 -21.01
CA LEU A 210 -9.69 42.11 -19.66
C LEU A 210 -9.68 40.61 -19.39
N ARG A 211 -10.73 39.90 -19.84
CA ARG A 211 -10.83 38.45 -19.70
C ARG A 211 -9.83 37.74 -20.60
N GLN A 212 -9.63 38.20 -21.83
CA GLN A 212 -8.63 37.66 -22.74
C GLN A 212 -7.21 37.97 -22.24
N LEU A 213 -6.96 39.18 -21.75
CA LEU A 213 -5.70 39.55 -21.11
C LEU A 213 -5.45 38.70 -19.86
N LEU A 214 -6.45 38.44 -19.02
CA LEU A 214 -6.32 37.54 -17.87
C LEU A 214 -6.11 36.08 -18.29
N ILE A 215 -6.72 35.63 -19.38
CA ILE A 215 -6.53 34.29 -19.98
C ILE A 215 -5.11 34.15 -20.56
N ASP A 216 -4.62 35.18 -21.24
CA ASP A 216 -3.32 35.19 -21.92
C ASP A 216 -2.17 35.41 -20.90
N THR A 217 -2.39 36.24 -19.88
CA THR A 217 -1.42 36.53 -18.81
C THR A 217 -1.39 35.41 -17.76
N PHE A 218 -2.50 34.70 -17.56
CA PHE A 218 -2.60 33.58 -16.64
C PHE A 218 -3.24 32.37 -17.34
N PRO A 219 -2.46 31.57 -18.09
CA PRO A 219 -2.97 30.35 -18.73
C PRO A 219 -3.67 29.40 -17.75
N MET A 220 -3.25 29.39 -16.47
CA MET A 220 -3.90 28.65 -15.38
C MET A 220 -5.32 29.13 -15.07
N LEU A 221 -5.62 30.41 -15.29
CA LEU A 221 -6.95 31.00 -15.14
C LEU A 221 -7.89 30.54 -16.25
N ASN A 222 -7.40 30.26 -17.45
CA ASN A 222 -8.21 29.66 -18.52
C ASN A 222 -8.66 28.24 -18.16
N THR A 223 -7.77 27.47 -17.52
CA THR A 223 -8.10 26.16 -16.92
C THR A 223 -9.05 26.31 -15.72
N ALA A 224 -8.88 27.35 -14.89
CA ALA A 224 -9.77 27.66 -13.76
C ALA A 224 -11.14 28.25 -14.18
N LEU A 225 -11.24 28.81 -15.39
CA LEU A 225 -12.46 29.36 -15.99
C LEU A 225 -13.25 28.32 -16.77
N LYS A 226 -12.64 27.19 -17.14
CA LYS A 226 -13.40 26.01 -17.58
C LYS A 226 -14.22 25.54 -16.37
N SER A 227 -15.54 25.51 -16.56
CA SER A 227 -16.41 24.86 -15.58
C SER A 227 -15.97 23.41 -15.45
N LEU A 228 -15.55 23.02 -14.26
CA LEU A 228 -15.32 21.62 -13.89
C LEU A 228 -16.54 20.81 -14.30
N SER A 229 -16.29 19.69 -14.94
CA SER A 229 -17.29 18.70 -15.27
C SER A 229 -18.04 18.23 -14.00
N PRO A 230 -19.20 17.57 -14.15
CA PRO A 230 -19.92 17.00 -13.03
C PRO A 230 -19.06 16.01 -12.23
N GLU A 231 -18.17 15.29 -12.91
CA GLU A 231 -17.20 14.38 -12.34
C GLU A 231 -16.14 15.08 -11.51
N GLU A 232 -15.41 16.03 -12.10
CA GLU A 232 -14.36 16.78 -11.40
C GLU A 232 -14.93 17.54 -10.20
N THR A 233 -16.15 18.09 -10.34
CA THR A 233 -16.84 18.75 -9.22
C THR A 233 -17.18 17.76 -8.10
N TYR A 234 -17.58 16.53 -8.44
CA TYR A 234 -17.86 15.48 -7.46
C TYR A 234 -16.58 14.99 -6.78
N GLN A 235 -15.51 14.78 -7.54
CA GLN A 235 -14.20 14.41 -7.02
C GLN A 235 -13.67 15.48 -6.06
N TYR A 236 -13.67 16.76 -6.46
CA TYR A 236 -13.30 17.89 -5.61
C TYR A 236 -14.11 17.94 -4.31
N GLN A 237 -15.42 17.72 -4.41
CA GLN A 237 -16.29 17.65 -3.24
C GLN A 237 -15.86 16.55 -2.27
N ASN A 238 -15.51 15.36 -2.77
CA ASN A 238 -15.10 14.22 -1.95
C ASN A 238 -13.68 14.41 -1.37
N GLU A 239 -12.72 14.87 -2.17
CA GLU A 239 -11.34 15.06 -1.71
C GLU A 239 -11.23 16.04 -0.55
N LEU A 240 -12.05 17.10 -0.57
CA LEU A 240 -12.12 18.07 0.52
C LEU A 240 -13.12 17.69 1.62
N ASN A 241 -13.75 16.51 1.53
CA ASN A 241 -14.80 16.06 2.45
C ASN A 241 -15.92 17.10 2.65
N LEU A 242 -16.32 17.76 1.56
CA LEU A 242 -17.36 18.78 1.59
C LEU A 242 -18.75 18.14 1.57
N THR A 243 -19.56 18.51 2.55
CA THR A 243 -21.00 18.20 2.51
C THR A 243 -21.65 18.86 1.29
N SER A 244 -22.75 18.31 0.77
CA SER A 244 -23.47 18.93 -0.35
C SER A 244 -23.89 20.38 -0.07
N LYS A 245 -24.18 20.70 1.20
CA LYS A 245 -24.49 22.07 1.65
C LYS A 245 -23.27 23.00 1.60
N ALA A 246 -22.10 22.50 2.01
CA ALA A 246 -20.85 23.25 1.89
C ALA A 246 -20.50 23.50 0.41
N MET A 247 -20.69 22.49 -0.45
CA MET A 247 -20.48 22.62 -1.88
C MET A 247 -21.44 23.63 -2.54
N ASP A 248 -22.72 23.63 -2.16
CA ASP A 248 -23.69 24.62 -2.63
C ASP A 248 -23.32 26.04 -2.17
N LYS A 249 -22.79 26.19 -0.96
CA LYS A 249 -22.28 27.49 -0.46
C LYS A 249 -21.08 27.96 -1.28
N ALA A 250 -20.13 27.06 -1.59
CA ALA A 250 -18.98 27.37 -2.44
C ALA A 250 -19.44 27.81 -3.84
N ARG A 251 -20.34 27.05 -4.49
CA ARG A 251 -20.96 27.43 -5.78
C ARG A 251 -21.56 28.84 -5.75
N ASN A 252 -22.34 29.15 -4.71
CA ASN A 252 -22.99 30.45 -4.58
C ASN A 252 -21.98 31.59 -4.38
N LEU A 253 -20.92 31.37 -3.59
CA LEU A 253 -19.86 32.36 -3.40
C LEU A 253 -19.13 32.65 -4.70
N HIS A 254 -18.72 31.62 -5.43
CA HIS A 254 -18.08 31.81 -6.73
C HIS A 254 -19.03 32.52 -7.71
N LYS A 255 -20.30 32.10 -7.78
CA LYS A 255 -21.31 32.77 -8.61
C LYS A 255 -21.46 34.26 -8.29
N GLN A 256 -21.36 34.67 -7.03
CA GLN A 256 -21.38 36.07 -6.61
C GLN A 256 -20.14 36.85 -7.08
N LEU A 257 -19.00 36.16 -7.23
CA LEU A 257 -17.76 36.71 -7.77
C LEU A 257 -17.74 36.76 -9.30
N GLY A 258 -18.81 36.34 -9.98
CA GLY A 258 -18.94 36.40 -11.43
C GLY A 258 -18.34 35.21 -12.19
N PHE A 259 -17.92 34.15 -11.50
CA PHE A 259 -17.43 32.93 -12.13
C PHE A 259 -18.00 31.69 -11.44
N ASN A 260 -18.39 30.65 -12.17
CA ASN A 260 -18.89 29.42 -11.54
C ASN A 260 -18.06 28.23 -12.02
N PRO A 261 -16.96 27.90 -11.32
CA PRO A 261 -16.07 26.84 -11.75
C PRO A 261 -16.68 25.46 -11.52
N PHE A 262 -17.76 25.34 -10.75
CA PHE A 262 -18.35 24.05 -10.39
C PHE A 262 -19.58 23.75 -11.23
N SER A 263 -19.70 22.48 -11.62
CA SER A 263 -20.90 21.98 -12.27
C SER A 263 -22.17 22.15 -11.41
N PRO A 264 -23.32 22.41 -12.04
CA PRO A 264 -24.62 22.46 -11.37
C PRO A 264 -24.92 21.22 -10.53
N LYS A 265 -25.59 21.42 -9.39
CA LYS A 265 -25.94 20.35 -8.44
C LYS A 265 -26.72 19.20 -9.08
N ASN A 266 -27.64 19.50 -9.98
CA ASN A 266 -28.44 18.49 -10.69
C ASN A 266 -27.56 17.61 -11.60
N GLN A 267 -26.56 18.19 -12.27
CA GLN A 267 -25.62 17.43 -13.09
C GLN A 267 -24.70 16.56 -12.23
N VAL A 268 -24.16 17.10 -11.13
CA VAL A 268 -23.37 16.33 -10.16
C VAL A 268 -24.20 15.21 -9.54
N THR A 269 -25.50 15.45 -9.29
CA THR A 269 -26.41 14.42 -8.77
C THR A 269 -26.72 13.36 -9.84
N ALA A 270 -26.88 13.75 -11.10
CA ALA A 270 -27.06 12.81 -12.21
C ALA A 270 -25.82 11.93 -12.41
N PHE A 271 -24.62 12.52 -12.37
CA PHE A 271 -23.35 11.79 -12.38
C PHE A 271 -23.20 10.85 -11.18
N ARG A 272 -23.55 11.32 -9.97
CA ARG A 272 -23.57 10.44 -8.79
C ARG A 272 -24.51 9.25 -8.98
N LYS A 273 -25.65 9.45 -9.65
CA LYS A 273 -26.61 8.38 -9.99
C LYS A 273 -26.16 7.49 -11.16
N SER A 274 -25.24 7.93 -12.01
CA SER A 274 -24.65 7.04 -13.02
C SER A 274 -23.60 6.11 -12.41
N ILE A 275 -22.98 6.51 -11.29
CA ILE A 275 -22.03 5.67 -10.53
C ILE A 275 -22.74 4.84 -9.44
N THR A 276 -24.05 5.01 -9.20
CA THR A 276 -24.70 4.31 -8.09
C THR A 276 -24.74 2.81 -8.30
N PHE A 277 -24.30 2.09 -7.26
CA PHE A 277 -24.59 0.68 -7.05
C PHE A 277 -26.06 0.38 -7.32
N GLN A 278 -26.31 -0.63 -8.14
CA GLN A 278 -27.64 -1.17 -8.28
C GLN A 278 -27.91 -2.09 -7.09
N THR A 279 -29.11 -1.98 -6.51
CA THR A 279 -29.59 -2.97 -5.55
C THR A 279 -30.11 -4.15 -6.37
N ILE A 280 -29.34 -5.25 -6.40
CA ILE A 280 -29.63 -6.40 -7.26
C ILE A 280 -30.67 -7.33 -6.61
N GLY A 281 -30.85 -7.26 -5.28
CA GLY A 281 -31.88 -8.02 -4.59
C GLY A 281 -32.03 -7.64 -3.12
N ILE A 282 -33.13 -8.13 -2.54
CA ILE A 282 -33.36 -8.23 -1.09
C ILE A 282 -33.54 -9.72 -0.83
N GLU A 283 -32.47 -10.42 -0.49
CA GLU A 283 -32.58 -11.80 0.00
C GLU A 283 -32.53 -11.73 1.54
N GLY A 284 -33.66 -12.02 2.19
CA GLY A 284 -33.76 -12.03 3.65
C GLY A 284 -33.47 -10.68 4.34
N ASP A 285 -34.01 -9.56 3.81
CA ASP A 285 -33.84 -8.18 4.29
C ASP A 285 -32.41 -7.59 4.16
N VAL A 286 -31.50 -8.29 3.49
CA VAL A 286 -30.14 -7.79 3.24
C VAL A 286 -30.06 -7.14 1.86
N PRO A 287 -29.89 -5.81 1.75
CA PRO A 287 -29.66 -5.17 0.48
C PRO A 287 -28.24 -5.45 -0.01
N VAL A 288 -28.11 -6.19 -1.12
CA VAL A 288 -26.85 -6.35 -1.85
C VAL A 288 -26.74 -5.21 -2.87
N ARG A 289 -25.65 -4.45 -2.79
CA ARG A 289 -25.37 -3.30 -3.65
C ARG A 289 -24.13 -3.60 -4.48
N MET A 290 -24.26 -3.59 -5.80
CA MET A 290 -23.17 -3.95 -6.71
C MET A 290 -23.12 -3.04 -7.93
N LEU A 291 -21.94 -2.88 -8.51
CA LEU A 291 -21.77 -2.22 -9.79
C LEU A 291 -22.09 -3.20 -10.93
N THR A 292 -22.80 -2.71 -11.96
CA THR A 292 -23.25 -3.53 -13.10
C THR A 292 -22.40 -3.40 -14.35
N ASN A 293 -21.43 -2.46 -14.36
CA ASN A 293 -20.47 -2.29 -15.45
C ASN A 293 -19.07 -2.05 -14.91
N ILE A 294 -18.47 -3.09 -14.31
CA ILE A 294 -17.14 -3.00 -13.70
C ILE A 294 -16.09 -2.51 -14.71
N ARG A 295 -16.14 -3.01 -15.95
CA ARG A 295 -15.16 -2.67 -17.01
C ARG A 295 -15.17 -1.18 -17.32
N GLU A 296 -16.34 -0.59 -17.53
CA GLU A 296 -16.46 0.85 -17.83
C GLU A 296 -15.94 1.70 -16.66
N ILE A 297 -16.26 1.31 -15.42
CA ILE A 297 -15.84 2.06 -14.22
C ILE A 297 -14.33 1.96 -14.02
N ILE A 298 -13.73 0.79 -14.25
CA ILE A 298 -12.27 0.63 -14.22
C ILE A 298 -11.62 1.51 -15.29
N ASN A 299 -12.11 1.48 -16.54
CA ASN A 299 -11.58 2.31 -17.63
C ASN A 299 -11.64 3.81 -17.27
N GLN A 300 -12.76 4.29 -16.74
CA GLN A 300 -12.92 5.68 -16.30
C GLN A 300 -11.92 6.03 -15.19
N ARG A 301 -11.75 5.14 -14.20
CA ARG A 301 -10.81 5.36 -13.09
C ARG A 301 -9.35 5.37 -13.54
N ILE A 302 -9.00 4.49 -14.48
CA ILE A 302 -7.64 4.43 -15.03
C ILE A 302 -7.34 5.68 -15.84
N ALA A 303 -8.27 6.15 -16.67
CA ALA A 303 -8.10 7.41 -17.41
C ALA A 303 -7.81 8.59 -16.48
N VAL A 304 -8.52 8.69 -15.35
CA VAL A 304 -8.28 9.71 -14.31
C VAL A 304 -6.94 9.54 -13.61
N GLN A 305 -6.44 8.30 -13.45
CA GLN A 305 -5.15 8.07 -12.82
C GLN A 305 -3.97 8.41 -13.74
N ILE A 306 -4.09 8.09 -15.03
CA ILE A 306 -3.10 8.44 -16.05
C ILE A 306 -2.95 9.96 -16.13
N SER A 307 -4.07 10.70 -16.13
CA SER A 307 -4.02 12.17 -16.20
C SER A 307 -3.39 12.83 -14.97
N ASN A 308 -3.27 12.13 -13.85
CA ASN A 308 -2.76 12.66 -12.59
C ASN A 308 -1.31 12.27 -12.29
N GLU A 309 -0.55 11.76 -13.27
CA GLU A 309 0.88 11.35 -13.15
C GLU A 309 1.18 10.32 -12.04
N ASN A 310 0.14 9.75 -11.42
CA ASN A 310 0.24 8.74 -10.36
C ASN A 310 0.38 7.32 -10.91
N PHE A 311 0.37 7.19 -12.23
CA PHE A 311 0.44 5.95 -12.97
C PHE A 311 1.90 5.58 -13.25
N GLN A 312 2.34 4.41 -12.80
CA GLN A 312 3.62 3.85 -13.21
C GLN A 312 3.46 3.23 -14.60
N HIS A 313 4.43 3.48 -15.49
CA HIS A 313 4.43 2.96 -16.85
C HIS A 313 4.14 1.46 -16.87
N LEU A 314 3.22 1.04 -17.74
CA LEU A 314 2.90 -0.37 -17.93
C LEU A 314 4.10 -1.07 -18.53
N THR A 315 4.58 -2.10 -17.85
CA THR A 315 5.47 -3.07 -18.46
C THR A 315 4.63 -4.00 -19.33
N GLU A 316 4.99 -4.13 -20.60
CA GLU A 316 4.48 -5.20 -21.48
C GLU A 316 2.97 -5.20 -21.82
N ASN A 317 2.29 -4.04 -21.88
CA ASN A 317 0.85 -3.95 -22.19
C ASN A 317 -0.04 -4.81 -21.25
N LYS A 318 0.38 -4.97 -20.00
CA LYS A 318 -0.36 -5.66 -18.95
C LYS A 318 -0.77 -4.69 -17.86
N TYR A 319 -2.00 -4.83 -17.40
CA TYR A 319 -2.57 -4.09 -16.29
C TYR A 319 -2.90 -5.02 -15.13
N PHE A 320 -2.40 -4.71 -13.95
CA PHE A 320 -2.62 -5.54 -12.77
C PHE A 320 -3.80 -5.03 -11.95
N ILE A 321 -4.71 -5.92 -11.57
CA ILE A 321 -5.77 -5.62 -10.60
C ILE A 321 -5.74 -6.62 -9.45
N GLY A 322 -5.93 -6.13 -8.22
CA GLY A 322 -6.10 -6.95 -7.03
C GLY A 322 -7.57 -6.99 -6.61
N LEU A 323 -8.14 -8.18 -6.49
CA LEU A 323 -9.47 -8.39 -5.93
C LEU A 323 -9.34 -8.56 -4.42
N SER A 324 -10.09 -7.77 -3.66
CA SER A 324 -10.07 -7.83 -2.21
C SER A 324 -11.50 -7.90 -1.68
N ILE A 325 -11.74 -8.79 -0.72
CA ILE A 325 -12.98 -8.85 0.03
C ILE A 325 -12.61 -8.78 1.51
N ASP A 326 -13.28 -7.88 2.22
CA ASP A 326 -13.03 -7.66 3.64
C ASP A 326 -14.33 -7.41 4.39
N ARG A 327 -14.30 -7.62 5.71
CA ARG A 327 -15.42 -7.34 6.59
C ARG A 327 -15.18 -6.03 7.35
N GLY A 328 -15.89 -4.98 6.94
CA GLY A 328 -15.96 -3.71 7.65
C GLY A 328 -17.20 -3.65 8.55
N GLY A 329 -17.06 -4.03 9.83
CA GLY A 329 -18.15 -4.03 10.80
C GLY A 329 -19.26 -5.04 10.47
N GLU A 330 -20.46 -4.53 10.18
CA GLU A 330 -21.61 -5.34 9.74
C GLU A 330 -21.65 -5.60 8.23
N TYR A 331 -20.69 -5.05 7.47
CA TYR A 331 -20.68 -5.11 6.01
C TYR A 331 -19.55 -5.99 5.48
N ILE A 332 -19.84 -6.68 4.39
CA ILE A 332 -18.86 -7.28 3.49
C ILE A 332 -18.62 -6.30 2.35
N LEU A 333 -17.36 -5.91 2.20
CA LEU A 333 -16.88 -4.95 1.22
C LEU A 333 -16.13 -5.73 0.13
N PHE A 334 -16.50 -5.51 -1.12
CA PHE A 334 -15.80 -6.07 -2.26
C PHE A 334 -15.13 -4.93 -3.01
N THR A 335 -13.81 -4.96 -3.10
CA THR A 335 -13.01 -3.90 -3.73
C THR A 335 -12.10 -4.44 -4.83
N ILE A 336 -11.73 -3.56 -5.75
CA ILE A 336 -10.65 -3.75 -6.72
C ILE A 336 -9.55 -2.74 -6.42
N SER A 337 -8.34 -3.22 -6.22
CA SER A 337 -7.13 -2.40 -6.13
C SER A 337 -6.48 -2.28 -7.52
N LEU A 338 -6.14 -1.06 -7.93
CA LEU A 338 -5.48 -0.76 -9.20
C LEU A 338 -3.96 -0.85 -9.03
N GLY A 339 -3.32 -1.81 -9.70
CA GLY A 339 -1.94 -2.22 -9.45
C GLY A 339 -0.86 -1.29 -10.02
N SER A 340 -1.16 -0.49 -11.05
CA SER A 340 -0.19 0.44 -11.66
C SER A 340 -0.09 1.80 -10.93
N CYS A 341 -0.59 1.89 -9.71
CA CYS A 341 -0.48 3.09 -8.88
C CYS A 341 0.78 3.05 -8.02
N ARG A 342 1.46 4.19 -7.85
CA ARG A 342 2.58 4.33 -6.89
C ARG A 342 2.22 3.86 -5.46
N ASN A 343 0.94 3.93 -5.10
CA ASN A 343 0.42 3.55 -3.79
C ASN A 343 -0.81 2.63 -3.95
N ILE A 344 -0.58 1.33 -4.18
CA ILE A 344 -1.63 0.32 -4.41
C ILE A 344 -2.56 0.20 -3.19
N ASN A 345 -2.02 0.37 -1.98
CA ASN A 345 -2.78 0.29 -0.73
C ASN A 345 -3.52 1.60 -0.37
N SER A 346 -3.47 2.63 -1.23
CA SER A 346 -4.22 3.87 -0.98
C SER A 346 -5.71 3.65 -1.24
N PRO A 347 -6.61 4.21 -0.40
CA PRO A 347 -8.04 4.24 -0.70
C PRO A 347 -8.37 4.87 -2.07
N LYS A 348 -7.51 5.75 -2.59
CA LYS A 348 -7.66 6.35 -3.94
C LYS A 348 -7.44 5.34 -5.08
N SER A 349 -6.70 4.28 -4.81
CA SER A 349 -6.39 3.18 -5.75
C SER A 349 -7.39 2.03 -5.63
N MET A 350 -8.33 2.11 -4.68
CA MET A 350 -9.34 1.09 -4.43
C MET A 350 -10.70 1.54 -4.95
N ILE A 351 -11.38 0.64 -5.65
CA ILE A 351 -12.75 0.82 -6.14
C ILE A 351 -13.64 -0.13 -5.37
N LEU A 352 -14.59 0.38 -4.60
CA LEU A 352 -15.66 -0.44 -4.03
C LEU A 352 -16.60 -0.89 -5.17
N ILE A 353 -16.68 -2.19 -5.41
CA ILE A 353 -17.48 -2.80 -6.48
C ILE A 353 -18.69 -3.57 -5.96
N GLY A 354 -18.67 -3.97 -4.70
CA GLY A 354 -19.77 -4.66 -4.03
C GLY A 354 -19.84 -4.31 -2.55
N LEU A 355 -21.05 -4.25 -2.02
CA LEU A 355 -21.34 -3.98 -0.62
C LEU A 355 -22.58 -4.75 -0.18
N MET A 356 -22.49 -5.43 0.95
CA MET A 356 -23.62 -6.18 1.51
C MET A 356 -23.54 -6.19 3.02
N LYS A 357 -24.68 -6.08 3.70
CA LYS A 357 -24.75 -6.22 5.16
C LYS A 357 -24.89 -7.70 5.53
N GLY A 358 -23.97 -8.29 6.28
CA GLY A 358 -24.11 -9.70 6.60
C GLY A 358 -22.93 -10.31 7.33
N LYS A 359 -23.06 -11.60 7.63
CA LYS A 359 -21.97 -12.42 8.14
C LYS A 359 -21.08 -12.86 6.99
N GLU A 360 -19.79 -12.92 7.27
CA GLU A 360 -18.80 -13.53 6.39
C GLU A 360 -18.97 -15.06 6.36
N ASN A 361 -19.92 -15.49 5.55
CA ASN A 361 -20.19 -16.90 5.27
C ASN A 361 -20.39 -17.07 3.76
N ARG A 362 -20.40 -18.34 3.35
CA ARG A 362 -20.43 -18.68 1.94
C ARG A 362 -21.75 -18.31 1.28
N GLU A 363 -22.88 -18.50 1.97
CA GLU A 363 -24.21 -18.21 1.46
C GLU A 363 -24.32 -16.73 1.07
N ASN A 364 -23.82 -15.84 1.92
CA ASN A 364 -23.82 -14.41 1.65
C ASN A 364 -22.85 -14.06 0.51
N LEU A 365 -21.67 -14.68 0.44
CA LEU A 365 -20.72 -14.43 -0.64
C LEU A 365 -21.24 -14.90 -2.02
N GLN A 366 -22.04 -15.96 -2.06
CA GLN A 366 -22.70 -16.42 -3.31
C GLN A 366 -23.62 -15.35 -3.92
N LEU A 367 -24.11 -14.40 -3.13
CA LEU A 367 -24.93 -13.28 -3.64
C LEU A 367 -24.16 -12.34 -4.55
N PHE A 368 -22.82 -12.42 -4.57
CA PHE A 368 -21.97 -11.70 -5.51
C PHE A 368 -21.70 -12.47 -6.83
N GLU A 369 -22.46 -13.52 -7.17
CA GLU A 369 -22.27 -14.33 -8.39
C GLU A 369 -22.17 -13.48 -9.68
N ASN A 370 -23.06 -12.51 -9.84
CA ASN A 370 -23.01 -11.58 -10.98
C ASN A 370 -21.74 -10.72 -11.02
N LEU A 371 -21.12 -10.45 -9.87
CA LEU A 371 -19.81 -9.77 -9.79
C LEU A 371 -18.71 -10.71 -10.27
N TYR A 372 -18.71 -11.94 -9.75
CA TYR A 372 -17.72 -12.95 -10.10
C TYR A 372 -17.70 -13.19 -11.60
N GLN A 373 -18.87 -13.28 -12.23
CA GLN A 373 -18.98 -13.45 -13.67
C GLN A 373 -18.40 -12.24 -14.44
N GLN A 374 -18.74 -11.01 -14.05
CA GLN A 374 -18.18 -9.80 -14.68
C GLN A 374 -16.66 -9.73 -14.52
N LEU A 375 -16.12 -10.11 -13.36
CA LEU A 375 -14.68 -10.13 -13.09
C LEU A 375 -13.98 -11.23 -13.91
N LYS A 376 -14.56 -12.42 -14.01
CA LYS A 376 -14.05 -13.52 -14.84
C LYS A 376 -13.99 -13.15 -16.32
N GLU A 377 -14.93 -12.34 -16.80
CA GLU A 377 -14.97 -11.83 -18.17
C GLU A 377 -14.04 -10.64 -18.42
N LEU A 378 -13.55 -9.97 -17.37
CA LEU A 378 -12.63 -8.83 -17.44
C LEU A 378 -11.20 -9.27 -17.79
N LYS A 379 -10.99 -9.59 -19.08
CA LYS A 379 -9.69 -10.01 -19.62
C LYS A 379 -8.84 -8.84 -20.14
N SER A 380 -9.46 -7.71 -20.46
CA SER A 380 -8.78 -6.54 -21.01
C SER A 380 -9.52 -5.24 -20.68
N ILE A 381 -8.78 -4.14 -20.68
CA ILE A 381 -9.26 -2.77 -20.45
C ILE A 381 -8.69 -1.84 -21.52
N ILE A 382 -9.19 -0.61 -21.59
CA ILE A 382 -8.67 0.41 -22.51
C ILE A 382 -7.83 1.40 -21.71
N VAL A 383 -6.54 1.47 -22.04
CA VAL A 383 -5.57 2.40 -21.46
C VAL A 383 -4.99 3.19 -22.64
N ASP A 384 -5.13 4.53 -22.64
CA ASP A 384 -4.63 5.39 -23.72
C ASP A 384 -5.04 4.95 -25.14
N GLN A 385 -6.30 4.52 -25.29
CA GLN A 385 -6.88 4.00 -26.54
C GLN A 385 -6.35 2.63 -27.00
N GLU A 386 -5.47 2.00 -26.22
CA GLU A 386 -4.97 0.65 -26.48
C GLU A 386 -5.64 -0.39 -25.57
N GLU A 387 -5.93 -1.55 -26.15
CA GLU A 387 -6.44 -2.68 -25.38
C GLU A 387 -5.30 -3.34 -24.61
N THR A 388 -5.37 -3.26 -23.28
CA THR A 388 -4.35 -3.76 -22.34
C THR A 388 -4.88 -5.01 -21.65
N GLU A 389 -4.06 -6.06 -21.58
CA GLU A 389 -4.41 -7.32 -20.90
C GLU A 389 -4.58 -7.08 -19.40
N VAL A 390 -5.63 -7.63 -18.78
CA VAL A 390 -5.84 -7.56 -17.33
C VAL A 390 -5.33 -8.83 -16.66
N ILE A 391 -4.38 -8.67 -15.75
CA ILE A 391 -3.88 -9.72 -14.88
C ILE A 391 -4.49 -9.54 -13.48
N GLN A 392 -5.26 -10.53 -13.05
CA GLN A 392 -5.99 -10.48 -11.79
C GLN A 392 -5.24 -11.22 -10.69
N PHE A 393 -5.20 -10.62 -9.50
CA PHE A 393 -4.72 -11.21 -8.27
C PHE A 393 -5.84 -11.29 -7.24
N LEU A 394 -5.78 -12.27 -6.34
CA LEU A 394 -6.62 -12.32 -5.15
C LEU A 394 -5.81 -11.84 -3.95
N ASN A 395 -6.30 -10.83 -3.23
CA ASN A 395 -5.59 -10.18 -2.13
C ASN A 395 -6.57 -9.88 -0.98
N CYS A 396 -7.04 -10.93 -0.30
CA CYS A 396 -7.85 -10.80 0.91
C CYS A 396 -7.03 -11.21 2.14
N ASP A 397 -7.64 -11.16 3.33
CA ASP A 397 -7.08 -11.92 4.44
C ASP A 397 -7.13 -13.44 4.14
N LEU A 398 -6.30 -14.23 4.83
CA LEU A 398 -6.20 -15.68 4.57
C LEU A 398 -7.50 -16.44 4.83
N LYS A 399 -8.34 -15.94 5.74
CA LYS A 399 -9.61 -16.58 6.08
C LYS A 399 -10.60 -16.41 4.94
N MET A 400 -10.69 -15.21 4.39
CA MET A 400 -11.50 -14.87 3.24
C MET A 400 -11.00 -15.56 1.97
N ASP A 401 -9.68 -15.57 1.70
CA ASP A 401 -9.11 -16.29 0.56
C ASP A 401 -9.50 -17.76 0.60
N LYS A 402 -9.36 -18.41 1.76
CA LYS A 402 -9.79 -19.81 1.93
C LYS A 402 -11.28 -19.99 1.63
N LEU A 403 -12.13 -19.09 2.14
CA LEU A 403 -13.57 -19.16 1.92
C LEU A 403 -13.94 -19.02 0.43
N LEU A 404 -13.29 -18.09 -0.28
CA LEU A 404 -13.48 -17.86 -1.72
C LEU A 404 -12.93 -18.99 -2.58
N LEU A 405 -11.82 -19.59 -2.18
CA LEU A 405 -11.17 -20.71 -2.87
C LEU A 405 -11.77 -22.07 -2.50
N GLY A 406 -12.78 -22.11 -1.62
CA GLY A 406 -13.41 -23.36 -1.18
C GLY A 406 -12.54 -24.20 -0.23
N LEU A 407 -11.49 -23.62 0.34
CA LEU A 407 -10.53 -24.29 1.21
C LEU A 407 -10.99 -24.27 2.67
N ARG A 408 -10.56 -25.29 3.42
CA ARG A 408 -10.77 -25.37 4.87
C ARG A 408 -9.97 -24.29 5.63
N SER A 409 -10.41 -24.04 6.87
CA SER A 409 -9.87 -23.02 7.78
C SER A 409 -8.36 -23.15 8.04
N GLY A 410 -7.78 -22.18 8.75
CA GLY A 410 -6.34 -22.15 9.09
C GLY A 410 -5.82 -23.40 9.82
N HIS A 411 -6.70 -24.21 10.43
CA HIS A 411 -6.35 -25.44 11.15
C HIS A 411 -6.39 -26.71 10.29
N SER A 412 -6.63 -26.58 8.97
CA SER A 412 -6.61 -27.72 8.05
C SER A 412 -5.22 -28.33 7.93
N LYS A 413 -5.13 -29.63 7.59
CA LYS A 413 -3.86 -30.30 7.27
C LYS A 413 -3.07 -29.61 6.15
N ASN A 414 -3.77 -28.98 5.20
CA ASN A 414 -3.16 -28.30 4.06
C ASN A 414 -3.47 -26.80 4.15
N PRO A 415 -2.80 -26.06 5.06
CA PRO A 415 -3.19 -24.69 5.38
C PRO A 415 -2.86 -23.68 4.28
N CYS A 416 -1.93 -24.01 3.37
CA CYS A 416 -1.47 -23.12 2.31
C CYS A 416 -2.54 -22.93 1.23
N VAL A 417 -2.81 -21.67 0.89
CA VAL A 417 -3.69 -21.32 -0.22
C VAL A 417 -3.02 -21.56 -1.57
N VAL A 418 -1.69 -21.47 -1.67
CA VAL A 418 -0.96 -21.54 -2.95
C VAL A 418 -0.57 -22.98 -3.36
N CYS A 419 -0.12 -23.82 -2.43
CA CYS A 419 0.32 -25.19 -2.72
C CYS A 419 -0.58 -26.26 -2.09
N GLU A 420 -0.54 -27.47 -2.68
CA GLU A 420 -1.29 -28.65 -2.20
C GLU A 420 -0.68 -29.29 -0.95
N ASP A 421 0.54 -28.91 -0.58
CA ASP A 421 1.30 -29.55 0.48
C ASP A 421 0.61 -29.41 1.85
N ASP A 422 0.78 -30.46 2.67
CA ASP A 422 0.37 -30.41 4.06
C ASP A 422 1.32 -29.54 4.90
N ALA A 423 0.96 -29.27 6.15
CA ALA A 423 1.77 -28.43 7.04
C ALA A 423 3.22 -28.93 7.17
N GLU A 424 3.44 -30.25 7.16
CA GLU A 424 4.78 -30.84 7.25
C GLU A 424 5.55 -30.72 5.92
N GLY A 425 4.84 -30.86 4.80
CA GLY A 425 5.32 -30.69 3.43
C GLY A 425 5.72 -29.26 3.13
N ILE A 426 4.99 -28.24 3.61
CA ILE A 426 5.34 -26.83 3.42
C ILE A 426 6.74 -26.52 3.98
N PHE A 427 7.09 -27.05 5.16
CA PHE A 427 8.42 -26.88 5.74
C PHE A 427 9.53 -27.58 4.95
N LYS A 428 9.20 -28.67 4.23
CA LYS A 428 10.12 -29.36 3.33
C LYS A 428 10.23 -28.63 1.98
N CYS A 429 9.12 -28.21 1.39
CA CYS A 429 9.07 -27.49 0.11
C CYS A 429 9.81 -26.16 0.14
N TYR A 430 9.83 -25.44 1.27
CA TYR A 430 10.63 -24.22 1.40
C TYR A 430 12.14 -24.48 1.22
N LYS A 431 12.61 -25.70 1.47
CA LYS A 431 14.02 -26.08 1.26
C LYS A 431 14.32 -26.53 -0.17
N GLU A 432 13.31 -26.94 -0.94
CA GLU A 432 13.50 -27.65 -2.21
C GLU A 432 12.83 -26.98 -3.42
N THR A 433 11.99 -25.95 -3.24
CA THR A 433 11.30 -25.20 -4.33
C THR A 433 10.46 -26.06 -5.29
N THR A 434 9.88 -27.17 -4.81
CA THR A 434 9.21 -28.20 -5.64
C THR A 434 7.71 -28.35 -5.36
N GLY A 435 7.09 -27.48 -4.57
CA GLY A 435 5.68 -27.59 -4.19
C GLY A 435 4.74 -27.51 -5.39
N LYS A 436 3.78 -28.44 -5.49
CA LYS A 436 2.76 -28.44 -6.55
C LYS A 436 1.72 -27.35 -6.26
N LEU A 437 1.59 -26.41 -7.20
CA LEU A 437 0.56 -25.37 -7.13
C LEU A 437 -0.83 -25.98 -7.13
N ARG A 438 -1.75 -25.38 -6.38
CA ARG A 438 -3.16 -25.79 -6.40
C ARG A 438 -3.77 -25.50 -7.77
N ASN A 439 -4.65 -26.40 -8.19
CA ASN A 439 -5.55 -26.16 -9.31
C ASN A 439 -6.99 -26.07 -8.79
N TYR A 440 -7.53 -24.86 -8.68
CA TYR A 440 -8.88 -24.64 -8.16
C TYR A 440 -9.98 -25.03 -9.15
N GLU A 441 -9.68 -25.16 -10.46
CA GLU A 441 -10.64 -25.65 -11.46
C GLU A 441 -10.87 -27.17 -11.33
N VAL A 442 -9.84 -27.91 -10.89
CA VAL A 442 -9.78 -29.38 -10.98
C VAL A 442 -9.95 -30.09 -9.63
N GLN A 443 -10.02 -29.38 -8.51
CA GLN A 443 -10.21 -30.02 -7.19
C GLN A 443 -11.69 -30.15 -6.80
N ASN A 444 -12.21 -31.27 -6.29
CA ASN A 444 -11.94 -32.70 -6.45
C ASN A 444 -13.05 -33.38 -5.62
N ALA A 445 -13.97 -34.12 -6.24
CA ALA A 445 -15.06 -34.81 -5.53
C ALA A 445 -14.58 -35.85 -4.50
N GLU A 446 -13.28 -36.20 -4.49
CA GLU A 446 -12.71 -37.27 -3.69
C GLU A 446 -11.97 -36.81 -2.41
N ILE A 447 -11.57 -35.53 -2.29
CA ILE A 447 -11.02 -34.99 -1.04
C ILE A 447 -12.20 -34.44 -0.25
N SER A 448 -12.82 -35.31 0.54
CA SER A 448 -14.11 -35.10 1.20
C SER A 448 -14.32 -33.69 1.75
N GLN A 449 -15.43 -33.04 1.37
CA GLN A 449 -16.03 -31.81 1.97
C GLN A 449 -15.45 -30.43 1.60
N ASP A 450 -14.74 -30.27 0.48
CA ASP A 450 -14.39 -28.93 0.00
C ASP A 450 -15.52 -28.39 -0.90
N LEU A 451 -16.08 -27.23 -0.53
CA LEU A 451 -17.13 -26.56 -1.30
C LEU A 451 -16.51 -25.98 -2.59
N PRO A 452 -17.26 -25.85 -3.71
CA PRO A 452 -16.68 -25.34 -4.96
C PRO A 452 -16.00 -23.98 -4.77
N ALA A 453 -14.94 -23.64 -5.48
CA ALA A 453 -14.39 -22.29 -5.40
C ALA A 453 -15.43 -21.28 -5.93
N LEU A 454 -15.60 -20.14 -5.24
CA LEU A 454 -16.34 -18.98 -5.76
C LEU A 454 -15.48 -18.19 -6.75
N ILE A 455 -14.15 -18.27 -6.59
CA ILE A 455 -13.16 -17.68 -7.50
C ILE A 455 -12.23 -18.80 -7.98
N ASP A 456 -12.54 -19.37 -9.13
CA ASP A 456 -11.79 -20.49 -9.74
C ASP A 456 -10.83 -20.05 -10.85
N TRP A 457 -11.06 -18.88 -11.45
CA TRP A 457 -10.31 -18.37 -12.61
C TRP A 457 -8.98 -17.69 -12.26
N ILE A 458 -8.71 -17.44 -10.97
CA ILE A 458 -7.45 -16.89 -10.51
C ILE A 458 -6.52 -18.06 -10.16
N PRO A 459 -5.38 -18.22 -10.87
CA PRO A 459 -4.45 -19.31 -10.59
C PRO A 459 -3.77 -19.12 -9.24
N ALA A 460 -3.35 -20.23 -8.60
CA ALA A 460 -2.78 -20.22 -7.25
C ALA A 460 -1.54 -19.32 -7.09
N ASN A 461 -0.72 -19.17 -8.13
CA ASN A 461 0.43 -18.27 -8.11
C ASN A 461 0.07 -16.77 -8.19
N ARG A 462 -1.22 -16.44 -8.32
CA ARG A 462 -1.76 -15.07 -8.27
C ARG A 462 -2.64 -14.84 -7.04
N VAL A 463 -2.62 -15.75 -6.08
CA VAL A 463 -3.17 -15.52 -4.74
C VAL A 463 -2.08 -14.89 -3.88
N CYS A 464 -2.27 -13.62 -3.52
CA CYS A 464 -1.34 -12.86 -2.72
C CYS A 464 -1.44 -13.29 -1.26
N VAL A 465 -0.30 -13.52 -0.61
CA VAL A 465 -0.26 -13.72 0.83
C VAL A 465 -0.45 -12.35 1.51
N PRO A 466 -1.45 -12.17 2.40
CA PRO A 466 -1.72 -10.87 3.00
C PRO A 466 -0.56 -10.47 3.92
N PHE A 467 0.27 -9.55 3.44
CA PHE A 467 1.49 -9.13 4.12
C PHE A 467 1.22 -8.65 5.55
N LEU A 468 0.19 -7.82 5.73
CA LEU A 468 -0.17 -7.28 7.05
C LEU A 468 -0.51 -8.39 8.04
N HIS A 469 -1.40 -9.31 7.67
CA HIS A 469 -1.80 -10.44 8.52
C HIS A 469 -0.64 -11.42 8.75
N THR A 470 0.25 -11.55 7.77
CA THR A 470 1.47 -12.36 7.90
C THR A 470 2.41 -11.77 8.94
N LEU A 471 2.65 -10.45 8.90
CA LEU A 471 3.41 -9.76 9.94
C LEU A 471 2.76 -9.91 11.32
N LEU A 472 1.44 -9.71 11.40
CA LEU A 472 0.69 -9.89 12.66
C LEU A 472 0.74 -11.32 13.20
N GLY A 473 0.87 -12.32 12.33
CA GLY A 473 1.05 -13.71 12.75
C GLY A 473 2.50 -14.07 13.14
N ILE A 474 3.48 -13.49 12.46
CA ILE A 474 4.91 -13.79 12.64
C ILE A 474 5.46 -13.08 13.87
N VAL A 475 5.16 -11.79 14.06
CA VAL A 475 5.74 -10.96 15.13
C VAL A 475 5.48 -11.56 16.52
N PRO A 476 4.24 -11.95 16.90
CA PRO A 476 4.00 -12.57 18.20
C PRO A 476 4.74 -13.90 18.38
N LYS A 477 4.92 -14.69 17.31
CA LYS A 477 5.69 -15.93 17.35
C LYS A 477 7.16 -15.67 17.60
N ILE A 478 7.75 -14.70 16.89
CA ILE A 478 9.15 -14.30 17.11
C ILE A 478 9.33 -13.80 18.54
N LEU A 479 8.42 -12.94 19.04
CA LEU A 479 8.48 -12.44 20.41
C LEU A 479 8.38 -13.58 21.44
N ASN A 480 7.53 -14.56 21.21
CA ASN A 480 7.41 -15.72 22.09
C ASN A 480 8.65 -16.62 22.06
N GLU A 481 9.23 -16.88 20.88
CA GLU A 481 10.47 -17.66 20.76
C GLU A 481 11.65 -16.94 21.42
N LEU A 482 11.78 -15.62 21.22
CA LEU A 482 12.78 -14.81 21.91
C LEU A 482 12.61 -14.89 23.42
N LYS A 483 11.37 -14.78 23.92
CA LYS A 483 11.06 -14.94 25.34
C LYS A 483 11.47 -16.31 25.87
N LEU A 484 11.16 -17.40 25.14
CA LEU A 484 11.53 -18.76 25.53
C LEU A 484 13.06 -18.97 25.52
N GLU A 485 13.77 -18.44 24.52
CA GLU A 485 15.22 -18.56 24.44
C GLU A 485 15.95 -17.77 25.52
N LEU A 486 15.43 -16.60 25.90
CA LEU A 486 15.94 -15.84 27.05
C LEU A 486 15.77 -16.64 28.34
N MET A 487 14.57 -17.18 28.58
CA MET A 487 14.31 -18.04 29.74
C MET A 487 15.23 -19.27 29.79
N LYS A 488 15.58 -19.87 28.64
CA LYS A 488 16.50 -21.03 28.57
C LYS A 488 17.96 -20.64 28.82
N LYS A 489 18.44 -19.53 28.25
CA LYS A 489 19.85 -19.13 28.32
C LYS A 489 20.29 -18.76 29.73
N GLU A 490 19.39 -18.20 30.51
CA GLU A 490 19.67 -17.76 31.87
C GLU A 490 19.51 -18.88 32.90
N GLN A 491 19.25 -20.12 32.47
CA GLN A 491 18.90 -21.21 33.39
C GLN A 491 17.84 -20.74 34.41
N ILE A 492 16.84 -19.99 33.96
CA ILE A 492 15.70 -19.63 34.80
C ILE A 492 14.87 -20.90 35.01
N ASP A 493 15.37 -21.82 35.83
CA ASP A 493 14.49 -22.56 36.70
C ASP A 493 13.84 -21.50 37.58
N ILE A 494 12.56 -21.21 37.34
CA ILE A 494 11.74 -20.25 38.11
C ILE A 494 11.70 -20.62 39.63
N VAL A 495 12.43 -21.65 40.04
CA VAL A 495 12.31 -22.32 41.32
C VAL A 495 13.43 -21.99 42.30
N ASP A 496 14.67 -21.67 41.92
CA ASP A 496 15.66 -21.21 42.92
C ASP A 496 17.00 -20.74 42.34
N TYR A 497 17.58 -19.72 42.99
CA TYR A 497 18.95 -19.16 42.94
C TYR A 497 19.23 -17.78 42.30
N SER A 498 20.15 -17.11 42.98
CA SER A 498 20.58 -15.71 42.94
C SER A 498 21.39 -15.36 41.69
N TYR A 499 20.81 -14.53 40.84
CA TYR A 499 21.53 -13.83 39.76
C TYR A 499 22.52 -12.82 40.35
N THR A 500 23.62 -12.57 39.62
CA THR A 500 24.44 -11.39 39.91
C THR A 500 23.67 -10.12 39.52
N GLU A 501 23.99 -8.99 40.16
CA GLU A 501 23.30 -7.71 39.91
C GLU A 501 23.41 -7.28 38.43
N GLU A 502 24.54 -7.59 37.76
CA GLU A 502 24.73 -7.31 36.32
C GLU A 502 23.86 -8.20 35.41
N GLU A 503 23.66 -9.47 35.76
CA GLU A 503 22.78 -10.38 35.01
C GLU A 503 21.32 -9.98 35.17
N GLN A 504 20.91 -9.61 36.40
CA GLN A 504 19.57 -9.12 36.69
C GLN A 504 19.28 -7.83 35.92
N ASP A 505 20.24 -6.89 35.87
CA ASP A 505 20.11 -5.63 35.12
C ASP A 505 19.96 -5.86 33.60
N GLU A 506 20.67 -6.83 33.03
CA GLU A 506 20.56 -7.12 31.59
C GLU A 506 19.24 -7.84 31.26
N ILE A 507 18.79 -8.75 32.13
CA ILE A 507 17.46 -9.37 32.06
C ILE A 507 16.37 -8.31 32.07
N ASP A 508 16.42 -7.39 33.04
CA ASP A 508 15.44 -6.34 33.20
C ASP A 508 15.45 -5.39 32.00
N ARG A 509 16.62 -5.09 31.40
CA ARG A 509 16.70 -4.32 30.15
C ARG A 509 16.08 -5.04 28.96
N ILE A 510 16.31 -6.34 28.82
CA ILE A 510 15.76 -7.12 27.71
C ILE A 510 14.25 -7.28 27.87
N LEU A 511 13.77 -7.59 29.08
CA LEU A 511 12.34 -7.64 29.40
C LEU A 511 11.68 -6.29 29.17
N THR A 512 12.31 -5.19 29.59
CA THR A 512 11.83 -3.83 29.30
C THR A 512 11.72 -3.59 27.80
N LYS A 513 12.70 -3.99 26.99
CA LYS A 513 12.62 -3.85 25.53
C LYS A 513 11.54 -4.73 24.90
N ILE A 514 11.32 -5.94 25.42
CA ILE A 514 10.24 -6.82 24.96
C ILE A 514 8.89 -6.20 25.32
N GLU A 515 8.73 -5.69 26.54
CA GLU A 515 7.54 -4.97 26.99
C GLU A 515 7.31 -3.69 26.20
N GLU A 516 8.37 -2.96 25.82
CA GLU A 516 8.28 -1.80 24.92
C GLU A 516 7.80 -2.21 23.52
N ILE A 517 8.34 -3.31 22.94
CA ILE A 517 7.91 -3.80 21.64
C ILE A 517 6.47 -4.33 21.70
N GLN A 518 6.10 -5.03 22.77
CA GLN A 518 4.73 -5.50 23.01
C GLN A 518 3.77 -4.33 23.21
N SER A 519 4.16 -3.34 24.00
CA SER A 519 3.39 -2.10 24.20
C SER A 519 3.18 -1.36 22.88
N LEU A 520 4.22 -1.23 22.06
CA LEU A 520 4.10 -0.62 20.72
C LEU A 520 3.20 -1.44 19.79
N HIS A 521 3.32 -2.76 19.82
CA HIS A 521 2.42 -3.65 19.08
C HIS A 521 0.97 -3.48 19.53
N ASP A 522 0.72 -3.43 20.84
CA ASP A 522 -0.62 -3.29 21.41
C ASP A 522 -1.18 -1.88 21.19
N GLU A 523 -0.37 -0.82 21.28
CA GLU A 523 -0.74 0.53 20.87
C GLU A 523 -1.15 0.56 19.40
N TRP A 524 -0.39 -0.12 18.52
CA TRP A 524 -0.68 -0.20 17.10
C TRP A 524 -1.96 -0.99 16.83
N LEU A 525 -2.16 -2.12 17.50
CA LEU A 525 -3.35 -2.96 17.40
C LEU A 525 -4.59 -2.23 17.94
N ASN A 526 -4.47 -1.54 19.08
CA ASN A 526 -5.53 -0.73 19.66
C ASN A 526 -5.87 0.47 18.77
N PHE A 527 -4.87 1.12 18.16
CA PHE A 527 -5.10 2.17 17.17
C PHE A 527 -5.86 1.63 15.95
N TYR A 528 -5.43 0.48 15.41
CA TYR A 528 -6.11 -0.19 14.30
C TYR A 528 -7.57 -0.50 14.65
N ASN A 529 -7.81 -1.06 15.83
CA ASN A 529 -9.16 -1.37 16.32
C ASN A 529 -9.99 -0.10 16.60
N ALA A 530 -9.38 0.96 17.13
CA ALA A 530 -10.07 2.23 17.45
C ALA A 530 -10.50 2.99 16.18
N GLN A 531 -9.69 2.98 15.12
CA GLN A 531 -10.10 3.51 13.80
C GLN A 531 -11.32 2.77 13.25
N ASN A 532 -11.45 1.48 13.54
CA ASN A 532 -12.59 0.67 13.11
C ASN A 532 -13.83 0.81 14.03
N HIS A 533 -13.67 1.29 15.27
CA HIS A 533 -14.76 1.44 16.24
C HIS A 533 -15.30 2.88 16.38
N GLU A 534 -14.50 3.94 16.18
CA GLU A 534 -14.99 5.34 16.28
C GLU A 534 -16.00 5.71 15.16
N GLU A 535 -16.07 4.97 14.04
CA GLU A 535 -17.09 5.19 13.01
C GLU A 535 -18.48 4.64 13.37
N ASP A 536 -18.58 3.70 14.33
CA ASP A 536 -19.84 3.07 14.73
C ASP A 536 -20.61 3.90 15.78
N GLU A 537 -19.91 4.61 16.68
CA GLU A 537 -20.58 5.43 17.70
C GLU A 537 -21.16 6.74 17.13
N GLU A 538 -20.47 7.41 16.18
CA GLU A 538 -21.01 8.62 15.54
C GLU A 538 -22.20 8.32 14.59
N ARG A 539 -22.28 7.10 14.03
CA ARG A 539 -23.42 6.69 13.17
C ARG A 539 -24.62 6.15 13.94
N SER A 540 -24.45 5.63 15.15
CA SER A 540 -25.58 5.16 15.98
C SER A 540 -26.48 6.29 16.50
N SER A 541 -26.03 7.55 16.47
CA SER A 541 -26.80 8.72 16.93
C SER A 541 -27.58 9.47 15.84
N THR A 542 -27.49 9.03 14.57
CA THR A 542 -28.30 9.59 13.48
C THR A 542 -29.13 8.51 12.79
N SER A 543 -30.08 7.95 13.55
CA SER A 543 -31.21 7.24 12.97
C SER A 543 -31.99 8.20 12.06
N CYS A 544 -31.93 7.92 10.76
CA CYS A 544 -32.77 8.49 9.74
C CYS A 544 -34.24 8.12 10.01
N ASP A 545 -35.02 9.06 10.55
CA ASP A 545 -36.46 9.10 10.33
C ASP A 545 -36.77 10.11 9.22
N SER A 546 -37.39 9.60 8.17
CA SER A 546 -38.03 10.35 7.09
C SER A 546 -39.14 11.24 7.64
N ASP A 547 -39.16 12.50 7.19
CA ASP A 547 -40.30 13.41 7.18
C ASP A 547 -41.09 13.57 8.50
N VAL A 548 -40.65 14.52 9.34
CA VAL A 548 -41.45 15.54 10.06
C VAL A 548 -40.54 16.18 11.12
N CYS A 549 -40.09 17.41 10.89
CA CYS A 549 -39.95 18.49 11.89
C CYS A 549 -39.23 19.71 11.30
N ILE A 550 -39.99 20.50 10.53
CA ILE A 550 -39.71 21.94 10.39
C ILE A 550 -40.28 22.60 11.64
N GLY A 551 -39.42 23.03 12.57
CA GLY A 551 -39.81 23.98 13.61
C GLY A 551 -39.10 23.80 14.94
N LYS A 552 -38.27 24.80 15.28
CA LYS A 552 -37.60 25.08 16.57
C LYS A 552 -36.20 24.47 16.73
N LEU A 553 -35.20 25.25 16.33
CA LEU A 553 -33.93 25.42 17.07
C LEU A 553 -33.31 26.76 16.62
N LYS A 554 -33.94 27.87 17.04
CA LYS A 554 -33.25 29.15 17.21
C LYS A 554 -32.70 29.12 18.64
N ASN A 555 -31.39 29.29 18.81
CA ASN A 555 -30.63 29.44 20.07
C ASN A 555 -29.87 28.20 20.59
N ALA A 556 -28.98 27.62 19.77
CA ALA A 556 -27.87 26.83 20.30
C ALA A 556 -26.54 27.49 19.90
N THR A 557 -25.76 27.87 20.91
CA THR A 557 -24.44 28.49 20.82
C THR A 557 -23.43 27.53 20.19
N ILE A 558 -22.70 28.01 19.19
CA ILE A 558 -21.65 27.28 18.46
C ILE A 558 -20.45 27.03 19.40
N PRO A 559 -19.91 25.79 19.52
CA PRO A 559 -18.65 25.57 20.22
C PRO A 559 -17.49 26.20 19.44
N LYS A 560 -16.82 27.17 20.07
CA LYS A 560 -15.55 27.73 19.59
C LYS A 560 -14.40 26.75 19.88
N ARG A 561 -14.20 25.74 19.03
CA ARG A 561 -12.89 25.11 18.73
C ARG A 561 -13.08 23.89 17.84
N VAL A 562 -12.52 23.95 16.64
CA VAL A 562 -12.29 22.80 15.76
C VAL A 562 -11.05 22.06 16.28
N PRO A 563 -11.05 20.73 16.48
CA PRO A 563 -9.85 20.01 16.86
C PRO A 563 -8.85 19.98 15.70
N ARG A 564 -7.58 20.25 15.98
CA ARG A 564 -6.47 20.16 15.04
C ARG A 564 -6.21 18.68 14.70
N LYS A 565 -6.84 18.17 13.62
CA LYS A 565 -6.71 16.79 13.14
C LYS A 565 -5.34 16.46 12.50
N SER A 566 -4.52 17.45 12.17
CA SER A 566 -3.24 17.29 11.47
C SER A 566 -2.09 16.73 12.33
N TYR A 567 -2.18 16.78 13.66
CA TYR A 567 -1.10 16.29 14.55
C TYR A 567 -1.11 14.76 14.71
N LYS A 568 -2.27 14.10 14.60
CA LYS A 568 -2.39 12.64 14.78
C LYS A 568 -1.66 11.83 13.69
N ILE A 569 -1.58 12.33 12.45
CA ILE A 569 -0.94 11.61 11.33
C ILE A 569 0.60 11.62 11.48
N LEU A 570 1.17 12.75 11.93
CA LEU A 570 2.60 12.88 12.20
C LEU A 570 3.05 11.97 13.36
N ASP A 571 2.23 11.80 14.39
CA ASP A 571 2.51 10.89 15.49
C ASP A 571 2.42 9.42 15.07
N VAL A 572 1.53 9.09 14.12
CA VAL A 572 1.41 7.75 13.50
C VAL A 572 2.65 7.38 12.68
N VAL A 573 3.17 8.31 11.86
CA VAL A 573 4.40 8.09 11.08
C VAL A 573 5.61 7.92 12.01
N LYS A 574 5.69 8.73 13.08
CA LYS A 574 6.75 8.62 14.09
C LYS A 574 6.68 7.31 14.88
N SER A 575 5.49 6.84 15.24
CA SER A 575 5.31 5.56 15.95
C SER A 575 5.68 4.36 15.07
N LYS A 576 5.25 4.35 13.80
CA LYS A 576 5.68 3.33 12.81
C LYS A 576 7.19 3.33 12.61
N LYS A 577 7.80 4.51 12.43
CA LYS A 577 9.27 4.66 12.28
C LYS A 577 10.00 4.14 13.52
N LYS A 578 9.53 4.48 14.73
CA LYS A 578 10.11 4.02 16.00
C LYS A 578 10.01 2.50 16.16
N PHE A 579 8.84 1.90 15.88
CA PHE A 579 8.64 0.45 15.97
C PHE A 579 9.57 -0.34 15.06
N PHE A 580 9.60 0.00 13.76
CA PHE A 580 10.48 -0.67 12.80
C PHE A 580 11.97 -0.44 13.10
N HIS A 581 12.34 0.79 13.50
CA HIS A 581 13.72 1.09 13.87
C HIS A 581 14.16 0.32 15.12
N THR A 582 13.32 0.22 16.14
CA THR A 582 13.60 -0.57 17.36
C THR A 582 13.74 -2.06 17.04
N ILE A 583 12.90 -2.62 16.17
CA ILE A 583 13.04 -4.01 15.70
C ILE A 583 14.38 -4.19 14.96
N CYS A 584 14.68 -3.34 13.98
CA CYS A 584 15.93 -3.43 13.22
C CYS A 584 17.18 -3.27 14.12
N GLN A 585 17.17 -2.32 15.06
CA GLN A 585 18.28 -2.11 16.01
C GLN A 585 18.47 -3.27 16.99
N THR A 586 17.37 -3.88 17.43
CA THR A 586 17.41 -5.05 18.33
C THR A 586 17.99 -6.26 17.57
N LEU A 587 17.60 -6.42 16.30
CA LEU A 587 18.12 -7.46 15.41
C LEU A 587 19.56 -7.20 14.93
N SER A 588 20.02 -5.95 14.86
CA SER A 588 21.35 -5.57 14.39
C SER A 588 22.45 -5.56 15.47
N SER A 589 22.10 -5.85 16.73
CA SER A 589 23.04 -5.80 17.86
C SER A 589 24.17 -6.84 17.74
N ASP A 590 25.35 -6.55 18.30
CA ASP A 590 26.52 -7.44 18.28
C ASP A 590 26.26 -8.82 18.94
N SER A 591 25.24 -8.91 19.79
CA SER A 591 24.73 -10.16 20.36
C SER A 591 24.16 -11.10 19.28
N LEU A 592 23.51 -10.56 18.23
CA LEU A 592 23.03 -11.34 17.08
C LEU A 592 24.15 -11.66 16.07
N LYS A 593 25.18 -10.81 15.94
CA LYS A 593 26.38 -11.14 15.14
C LYS A 593 27.16 -12.31 15.73
N LYS A 594 27.26 -12.41 17.05
CA LYS A 594 27.78 -13.61 17.74
C LYS A 594 26.88 -14.84 17.55
N PHE A 595 25.59 -14.63 17.33
CA PHE A 595 24.61 -15.67 17.01
C PHE A 595 24.78 -16.19 15.56
N LYS A 596 25.07 -15.30 14.58
CA LYS A 596 25.39 -15.65 13.17
C LYS A 596 26.71 -16.44 13.02
N GLN A 597 27.65 -16.36 13.96
CA GLN A 597 28.96 -17.02 13.90
C GLN A 597 28.97 -18.48 14.38
N LYS A 598 27.90 -18.98 15.01
CA LYS A 598 27.72 -20.41 15.28
C LYS A 598 26.73 -20.95 14.26
N GLU A 599 27.15 -21.96 13.49
CA GLU A 599 26.44 -22.58 12.36
C GLU A 599 25.01 -23.02 12.71
N PHE A 600 24.05 -22.10 12.75
CA PHE A 600 22.63 -22.43 12.74
C PHE A 600 21.85 -21.35 11.98
N VAL A 601 21.21 -21.83 10.92
CA VAL A 601 20.09 -21.27 10.13
C VAL A 601 20.42 -20.40 8.89
N PRO A 602 20.09 -20.90 7.66
CA PRO A 602 20.11 -20.13 6.41
C PRO A 602 18.93 -19.15 6.18
N THR A 603 18.07 -18.86 7.16
CA THR A 603 16.76 -18.19 6.96
C THR A 603 16.80 -16.65 6.92
N LEU A 604 17.93 -16.02 6.61
CA LEU A 604 18.05 -14.55 6.70
C LEU A 604 18.28 -13.82 5.38
N TYR A 605 18.26 -14.52 4.24
CA TYR A 605 18.46 -13.89 2.93
C TYR A 605 17.37 -12.86 2.54
N GLY A 606 16.15 -12.97 3.09
CA GLY A 606 15.09 -11.98 2.87
C GLY A 606 15.13 -10.77 3.81
N ILE A 607 15.87 -10.85 4.93
CA ILE A 607 15.95 -9.73 5.89
C ILE A 607 16.85 -8.62 5.36
N GLU A 608 17.94 -8.95 4.65
CA GLU A 608 18.82 -7.93 4.04
C GLU A 608 18.10 -7.14 2.93
N GLU A 609 17.22 -7.79 2.18
CA GLU A 609 16.41 -7.16 1.13
C GLU A 609 15.27 -6.30 1.72
N ILE A 610 14.63 -6.78 2.80
CA ILE A 610 13.66 -5.99 3.59
C ILE A 610 14.34 -4.81 4.28
N GLU A 611 15.52 -5.00 4.87
CA GLU A 611 16.32 -3.94 5.50
C GLU A 611 16.71 -2.88 4.47
N THR A 612 17.17 -3.30 3.28
CA THR A 612 17.53 -2.38 2.19
C THR A 612 16.31 -1.60 1.69
N THR A 613 15.16 -2.27 1.53
CA THR A 613 13.91 -1.65 1.06
C THR A 613 13.34 -0.69 2.10
N VAL A 614 13.29 -1.08 3.37
CA VAL A 614 12.82 -0.24 4.49
C VAL A 614 13.75 0.96 4.70
N LEU A 615 15.07 0.78 4.59
CA LEU A 615 16.03 1.88 4.66
C LEU A 615 15.91 2.86 3.48
N ALA A 616 15.58 2.36 2.29
CA ALA A 616 15.31 3.21 1.13
C ALA A 616 14.02 4.02 1.30
N GLU A 617 12.93 3.40 1.78
CA GLU A 617 11.67 4.10 2.09
C GLU A 617 11.83 5.13 3.21
N ILE A 618 12.64 4.85 4.23
CA ILE A 618 12.96 5.81 5.30
C ILE A 618 13.72 7.02 4.74
N LYS A 619 14.72 6.83 3.87
CA LYS A 619 15.47 7.92 3.25
C LYS A 619 14.59 8.77 2.32
N GLN A 620 13.68 8.14 1.58
CA GLN A 620 12.72 8.85 0.74
C GLN A 620 11.79 9.71 1.59
N ALA A 621 11.23 9.17 2.68
CA ALA A 621 10.39 9.92 3.61
C ALA A 621 11.12 11.05 4.35
N GLU A 622 12.43 10.90 4.60
CA GLU A 622 13.29 11.98 5.14
C GLU A 622 13.45 13.12 4.15
N THR A 623 13.69 12.81 2.87
CA THR A 623 13.82 13.81 1.80
C THR A 623 12.52 14.57 1.57
N GLU A 624 11.38 13.86 1.52
CA GLU A 624 10.05 14.47 1.36
C GLU A 624 9.64 15.31 2.60
N GLY A 625 10.05 14.88 3.80
CA GLY A 625 9.79 15.61 5.04
C GLY A 625 10.61 16.90 5.16
N GLU A 626 11.88 16.88 4.73
CA GLU A 626 12.74 18.06 4.70
C GLU A 626 12.25 19.09 3.67
N ASP A 627 11.80 18.66 2.49
CA ASP A 627 11.23 19.56 1.47
C ASP A 627 9.96 20.27 1.96
N VAL A 628 9.07 19.56 2.67
CA VAL A 628 7.87 20.18 3.26
C VAL A 628 8.22 21.16 4.38
N LEU A 629 9.24 20.87 5.19
CA LEU A 629 9.76 21.78 6.22
C LEU A 629 10.45 23.01 5.62
N MET A 630 11.12 22.87 4.47
CA MET A 630 11.72 23.96 3.71
C MET A 630 10.68 24.86 3.04
N GLN A 631 9.52 24.31 2.65
CA GLN A 631 8.40 25.07 2.09
C GLN A 631 7.55 25.77 3.15
N LEU A 632 7.57 25.28 4.39
CA LEU A 632 6.84 25.86 5.52
C LEU A 632 7.63 26.93 6.29
N ASN A 633 8.96 26.94 6.17
CA ASN A 633 9.84 28.00 6.67
C ASN A 633 10.04 29.07 5.58
#